data_AF-A0AAE6Y7Q3-F1
#
_entry.id   AF-A0AAE6Y7Q3-F1
#
_cell.length_a   1.000
_cell.length_b   1.000
_cell.length_c   1.000
_cell.angle_alpha   90.00
_cell.angle_beta   90.00
_cell.angle_gamma   90.00
#
_symmetry.space_group_name_H-M   'P 1'
#
loop_
_entity.id
_entity.type
_entity.pdbx_description
1 polymer ?
#
loop_
_entity_poly.entity_id
_entity_poly.type
_entity_poly.pdbx_seq_one_letter_code
_entity_poly.pdbx_strand_id
1 'polypeptide(L)'
;MVENLFEQNLLWAVLAAVCWLFAARGARRLATRPHSRALRRRARLGLALLTTALLTLTVRAALAVALAAETDWWGATDFLLLAVAPQVAAGAVVTWLSVPAYWRLTGWDQGARRSGVPGAGAGAGVPGAGAGAGRPKAEGATPASSAVPAPVPSAFGLAGPAGEGTTTLTETGPAAAEVGSAAQGEVQGAASPTPVTRSAAADPRLVVPVRVGGVAVGLGALFTLHPPAPPYTGFLVLEMTLLALAASGLVLLQQRRRAAVGVPGWRPASRGRRLVRALAVVTCGALLVAGGYGLAARESRLPDRMATAHHHAYDTGGGPGPGAAPARSVADLTGPSTGAADRRFTLTASARTVRLASGETVDALTFNGVLPGPELRVEKGELVEVTLVNQDVTEGVTVHWHGVDVPNAEDGVAGVTQDAVRPGGRHVYRFRANRTGTFWYHAHQQSSSAVARGLFGALVVTDEARQPTPPDGVDRTVVAHAWSVGDTRGGGSAVRGSGGALSGRNGLGGDLRTAFGDDTGERRERVAAGTPVRLRLVNADNCPRTYALTGTSFKVAAIDGNEVSAPTDLDGTLLRVAGGGRYDLTFRQPRGAVRLTVTGDANAGAGSQGFEGCGEDGAYGTHGTRESPSLILAPDATAEAPAADTDAPLFDPLHYGTATGPRPLTPGDDGFDRDFRMVLGNSVGFYDGAPMMLWTVNNAVYPDIPSLLVQEGDLVRVTFLNRSLDDHPMHLHGHRMLVLSRDGERADGSPWWTDTLNVAPGERYEIAFRADNPGVWADHCHNLDHARDGMVLHLAYDGVSSPYETGASTGNTPE
;
A
#
# COMPACT_ATOMS: atom_id res chain seq x y z
N MET A 1 10.28 -4.96 0.22
CA MET A 1 10.75 -6.31 -0.23
C MET A 1 10.04 -7.46 0.48
N VAL A 2 9.89 -7.44 1.82
CA VAL A 2 9.24 -8.51 2.61
C VAL A 2 7.73 -8.65 2.33
N GLU A 3 7.01 -7.55 2.06
CA GLU A 3 5.59 -7.58 1.66
C GLU A 3 5.36 -8.04 0.20
N ASN A 4 6.25 -7.71 -0.73
CA ASN A 4 6.25 -8.35 -2.07
C ASN A 4 6.54 -9.85 -1.93
N LEU A 5 7.43 -10.23 -1.00
CA LEU A 5 7.60 -11.63 -0.60
C LEU A 5 6.31 -12.22 0.00
N PHE A 6 5.49 -11.45 0.74
CA PHE A 6 4.19 -11.84 1.31
C PHE A 6 3.11 -12.07 0.25
N GLU A 7 2.86 -11.12 -0.65
CA GLU A 7 1.86 -11.27 -1.72
C GLU A 7 2.23 -12.41 -2.66
N GLN A 8 3.51 -12.51 -3.00
CA GLN A 8 4.02 -13.65 -3.73
C GLN A 8 3.93 -14.94 -2.89
N ASN A 9 4.15 -14.92 -1.57
CA ASN A 9 3.97 -16.10 -0.71
C ASN A 9 2.52 -16.58 -0.71
N LEU A 10 1.53 -15.68 -0.75
CA LEU A 10 0.12 -16.03 -0.93
C LEU A 10 -0.11 -16.72 -2.29
N LEU A 11 0.43 -16.17 -3.37
CA LEU A 11 0.36 -16.77 -4.71
C LEU A 11 1.05 -18.14 -4.75
N TRP A 12 2.22 -18.28 -4.13
CA TRP A 12 2.98 -19.53 -4.03
C TRP A 12 2.30 -20.55 -3.10
N ALA A 13 1.62 -20.09 -2.04
CA ALA A 13 0.78 -20.91 -1.19
C ALA A 13 -0.40 -21.46 -1.98
N VAL A 14 -1.13 -20.63 -2.73
CA VAL A 14 -2.20 -21.08 -3.64
C VAL A 14 -1.67 -22.08 -4.68
N LEU A 15 -0.54 -21.78 -5.32
CA LEU A 15 0.09 -22.67 -6.29
C LEU A 15 0.53 -24.00 -5.64
N ALA A 16 1.07 -23.95 -4.42
CA ALA A 16 1.38 -25.13 -3.64
C ALA A 16 0.09 -25.94 -3.41
N ALA A 17 -0.99 -25.34 -2.89
CA ALA A 17 -2.26 -26.04 -2.70
C ALA A 17 -2.77 -26.74 -3.99
N VAL A 18 -2.61 -26.10 -5.15
CA VAL A 18 -2.92 -26.70 -6.46
C VAL A 18 -2.01 -27.90 -6.78
N CYS A 19 -0.69 -27.75 -6.61
CA CYS A 19 0.28 -28.82 -6.80
C CYS A 19 0.04 -30.02 -5.85
N TRP A 20 -0.33 -29.72 -4.60
CA TRP A 20 -0.74 -30.67 -3.59
C TRP A 20 -1.98 -31.47 -4.00
N LEU A 21 -3.02 -30.80 -4.51
CA LEU A 21 -4.21 -31.45 -5.05
C LEU A 21 -3.89 -32.33 -6.26
N PHE A 22 -2.98 -31.88 -7.12
CA PHE A 22 -2.52 -32.63 -8.28
C PHE A 22 -1.75 -33.90 -7.87
N ALA A 23 -0.83 -33.79 -6.90
CA ALA A 23 -0.12 -34.91 -6.31
C ALA A 23 -1.07 -35.91 -5.64
N ALA A 24 -2.02 -35.43 -4.83
CA ALA A 24 -3.06 -36.27 -4.21
C ALA A 24 -3.91 -37.00 -5.26
N ARG A 25 -4.24 -36.35 -6.37
CA ARG A 25 -5.00 -36.94 -7.49
C ARG A 25 -4.18 -37.97 -8.26
N GLY A 26 -2.88 -37.70 -8.47
CA GLY A 26 -1.91 -38.63 -9.05
C GLY A 26 -1.79 -39.90 -8.21
N ALA A 27 -1.55 -39.75 -6.90
CA ALA A 27 -1.47 -40.83 -5.91
C ALA A 27 -2.72 -41.71 -5.96
N ARG A 28 -3.91 -41.10 -5.89
CA ARG A 28 -5.21 -41.80 -5.94
C ARG A 28 -5.45 -42.53 -7.26
N ARG A 29 -4.97 -42.02 -8.39
CA ARG A 29 -5.13 -42.68 -9.70
C ARG A 29 -4.15 -43.83 -9.87
N LEU A 30 -2.91 -43.64 -9.43
CA LEU A 30 -1.89 -44.68 -9.38
C LEU A 30 -2.34 -45.87 -8.52
N ALA A 31 -3.00 -45.55 -7.40
CA ALA A 31 -3.62 -46.52 -6.50
C ALA A 31 -4.66 -47.43 -7.14
N THR A 32 -5.31 -46.97 -8.21
CA THR A 32 -6.34 -47.75 -8.92
C THR A 32 -5.83 -48.43 -10.19
N ARG A 33 -4.66 -48.05 -10.69
CA ARG A 33 -4.06 -48.56 -11.94
C ARG A 33 -2.53 -48.58 -11.83
N PRO A 34 -1.95 -49.43 -10.95
CA PRO A 34 -0.53 -49.39 -10.59
C PRO A 34 0.42 -49.71 -11.76
N HIS A 35 -0.06 -50.44 -12.78
CA HIS A 35 0.75 -50.85 -13.93
C HIS A 35 0.86 -49.79 -15.03
N SER A 36 0.10 -48.69 -14.97
CA SER A 36 0.15 -47.66 -16.02
C SER A 36 1.46 -46.85 -15.96
N ARG A 37 2.31 -47.00 -16.98
CA ARG A 37 3.54 -46.20 -17.14
C ARG A 37 3.23 -44.70 -17.24
N ALA A 38 2.16 -44.32 -17.95
CA ALA A 38 1.73 -42.94 -18.08
C ALA A 38 1.27 -42.34 -16.72
N LEU A 39 0.52 -43.09 -15.91
CA LEU A 39 0.12 -42.62 -14.57
C LEU A 39 1.31 -42.56 -13.62
N ARG A 40 2.29 -43.48 -13.71
CA ARG A 40 3.55 -43.39 -12.96
C ARG A 40 4.32 -42.12 -13.30
N ARG A 41 4.45 -41.77 -14.59
CA ARG A 41 5.07 -40.52 -15.02
C ARG A 41 4.34 -39.29 -14.47
N ARG A 42 3.00 -39.25 -14.58
CA ARG A 42 2.19 -38.14 -14.04
C ARG A 42 2.24 -38.03 -12.52
N ALA A 43 2.25 -39.16 -11.82
CA ALA A 43 2.36 -39.20 -10.36
C ALA A 43 3.74 -38.76 -9.88
N ARG A 44 4.81 -39.12 -10.59
CA ARG A 44 6.18 -38.65 -10.35
C ARG A 44 6.32 -37.16 -10.64
N LEU A 45 5.76 -36.68 -11.75
CA LEU A 45 5.74 -35.26 -12.08
C LEU A 45 4.99 -34.43 -11.02
N GLY A 46 3.81 -34.91 -10.58
CA GLY A 46 3.05 -34.25 -9.53
C GLY A 46 3.79 -34.21 -8.18
N LEU A 47 4.52 -35.27 -7.83
CA LEU A 47 5.37 -35.28 -6.64
C LEU A 47 6.56 -34.33 -6.80
N ALA A 48 7.20 -34.30 -7.98
CA ALA A 48 8.30 -33.37 -8.25
C ALA A 48 7.85 -31.90 -8.16
N LEU A 49 6.73 -31.54 -8.79
CA LEU A 49 6.15 -30.20 -8.72
C LEU A 49 5.77 -29.81 -7.28
N LEU A 50 5.22 -30.76 -6.52
CA LEU A 50 4.92 -30.58 -5.10
C LEU A 50 6.18 -30.33 -4.28
N THR A 51 7.22 -31.15 -4.47
CA THR A 51 8.50 -30.99 -3.79
C THR A 51 9.17 -29.67 -4.14
N THR A 52 9.16 -29.26 -5.41
CA THR A 52 9.67 -27.95 -5.84
C THR A 52 8.89 -26.82 -5.19
N ALA A 53 7.55 -26.84 -5.24
CA ALA A 53 6.72 -25.80 -4.63
C ALA A 53 6.96 -25.68 -3.11
N LEU A 54 7.10 -26.81 -2.41
CA LEU A 54 7.40 -26.84 -0.98
C LEU A 54 8.81 -26.37 -0.65
N LEU A 55 9.81 -26.74 -1.46
CA LEU A 55 11.18 -26.29 -1.28
C LEU A 55 11.28 -24.78 -1.52
N THR A 56 10.62 -24.27 -2.57
CA THR A 56 10.53 -22.83 -2.85
C THR A 56 9.84 -22.10 -1.70
N LEU A 57 8.72 -22.61 -1.19
CA LEU A 57 8.04 -22.03 -0.02
C LEU A 57 8.93 -22.04 1.22
N THR A 58 9.70 -23.11 1.46
CA THR A 58 10.61 -23.23 2.60
C THR A 58 11.83 -22.30 2.49
N VAL A 59 12.39 -22.14 1.29
CA VAL A 59 13.48 -21.19 1.04
C VAL A 59 12.98 -19.76 1.19
N ARG A 60 11.79 -19.45 0.67
CA ARG A 60 11.15 -18.14 0.83
C ARG A 60 10.79 -17.86 2.29
N ALA A 61 10.35 -18.87 3.02
CA ALA A 61 10.12 -18.81 4.46
C ALA A 61 11.42 -18.53 5.21
N ALA A 62 12.49 -19.28 4.94
CA ALA A 62 13.80 -19.07 5.57
C ALA A 62 14.39 -17.70 5.23
N LEU A 63 14.22 -17.23 3.99
CA LEU A 63 14.60 -15.89 3.59
C LEU A 63 13.76 -14.83 4.31
N ALA A 64 12.45 -15.03 4.47
CA ALA A 64 11.59 -14.15 5.24
C ALA A 64 11.97 -14.12 6.72
N VAL A 65 12.33 -15.27 7.33
CA VAL A 65 12.85 -15.35 8.71
C VAL A 65 14.18 -14.63 8.83
N ALA A 66 15.11 -14.83 7.89
CA ALA A 66 16.42 -14.19 7.91
C ALA A 66 16.30 -12.67 7.75
N LEU A 67 15.49 -12.21 6.78
CA LEU A 67 15.20 -10.79 6.58
C LEU A 67 14.48 -10.19 7.80
N ALA A 68 13.54 -10.91 8.41
CA ALA A 68 12.86 -10.47 9.62
C ALA A 68 13.81 -10.32 10.81
N ALA A 69 14.72 -11.27 11.00
CA ALA A 69 15.73 -11.25 12.05
C ALA A 69 16.76 -10.12 11.85
N GLU A 70 17.06 -9.75 10.60
CA GLU A 70 17.94 -8.62 10.29
C GLU A 70 17.25 -7.26 10.39
N THR A 71 15.92 -7.19 10.25
CA THR A 71 15.16 -5.92 10.19
C THR A 71 14.44 -5.56 11.48
N ASP A 72 14.54 -6.40 12.52
CA ASP A 72 13.89 -6.22 13.83
C ASP A 72 12.38 -5.94 13.69
N TRP A 73 11.76 -6.57 12.68
CA TRP A 73 10.37 -6.34 12.31
C TRP A 73 9.44 -7.24 13.13
N TRP A 74 8.87 -6.69 14.20
CA TRP A 74 7.95 -7.40 15.10
C TRP A 74 6.69 -7.94 14.39
N GLY A 75 6.23 -7.29 13.31
CA GLY A 75 5.12 -7.79 12.48
C GLY A 75 5.47 -9.06 11.68
N ALA A 76 6.75 -9.36 11.50
CA ALA A 76 7.20 -10.58 10.83
C ALA A 76 6.88 -11.83 11.66
N THR A 77 6.92 -11.72 12.99
CA THR A 77 6.75 -12.88 13.86
C THR A 77 5.36 -13.48 13.70
N ASP A 78 4.33 -12.64 13.55
CA ASP A 78 2.95 -13.09 13.34
C ASP A 78 2.75 -13.71 11.97
N PHE A 79 3.30 -13.11 10.91
CA PHE A 79 3.32 -13.73 9.58
C PHE A 79 4.06 -15.07 9.59
N LEU A 80 5.21 -15.12 10.27
CA LEU A 80 5.99 -16.33 10.39
C LEU A 80 5.24 -17.42 11.14
N LEU A 81 4.46 -17.08 12.18
CA LEU A 81 3.72 -18.02 13.00
C LEU A 81 2.38 -18.46 12.39
N LEU A 82 1.64 -17.56 11.74
CA LEU A 82 0.29 -17.81 11.21
C LEU A 82 0.30 -18.23 9.75
N ALA A 83 1.14 -17.62 8.92
CA ALA A 83 1.13 -17.88 7.48
C ALA A 83 2.21 -18.88 7.05
N VAL A 84 3.41 -18.82 7.64
CA VAL A 84 4.57 -19.54 7.12
C VAL A 84 4.84 -20.85 7.86
N ALA A 85 4.93 -20.83 9.19
CA ALA A 85 5.29 -21.98 10.01
C ALA A 85 4.31 -23.16 9.87
N PRO A 86 2.97 -22.97 9.84
CA PRO A 86 2.02 -24.07 9.67
C PRO A 86 2.17 -24.72 8.29
N GLN A 87 2.45 -23.93 7.25
CA GLN A 87 2.63 -24.42 5.89
C GLN A 87 3.94 -25.20 5.72
N VAL A 88 5.04 -24.69 6.29
CA VAL A 88 6.35 -25.37 6.28
C VAL A 88 6.30 -26.66 7.10
N ALA A 89 5.70 -26.62 8.30
CA ALA A 89 5.52 -27.81 9.14
C ALA A 89 4.64 -28.87 8.45
N ALA A 90 3.52 -28.46 7.85
CA ALA A 90 2.68 -29.37 7.07
C ALA A 90 3.43 -29.95 5.87
N GLY A 91 4.21 -29.13 5.14
CA GLY A 91 5.07 -29.56 4.05
C GLY A 91 6.12 -30.59 4.45
N ALA A 92 6.80 -30.37 5.56
CA ALA A 92 7.78 -31.29 6.12
C ALA A 92 7.13 -32.64 6.49
N VAL A 93 6.00 -32.60 7.20
CA VAL A 93 5.25 -33.80 7.60
C VAL A 93 4.78 -34.60 6.38
N VAL A 94 4.31 -33.93 5.32
CA VAL A 94 3.86 -34.60 4.10
C VAL A 94 4.98 -35.21 3.32
N THR A 95 6.11 -34.52 3.23
CA THR A 95 7.31 -35.04 2.60
C THR A 95 7.79 -36.29 3.34
N TRP A 96 7.91 -36.21 4.67
CA TRP A 96 8.38 -37.30 5.52
C TRP A 96 7.48 -38.55 5.46
N LEU A 97 6.15 -38.36 5.52
CA LEU A 97 5.20 -39.47 5.53
C LEU A 97 4.89 -40.05 4.15
N SER A 98 4.84 -39.21 3.11
CA SER A 98 4.29 -39.61 1.81
C SER A 98 5.35 -40.06 0.81
N VAL A 99 6.56 -39.48 0.85
CA VAL A 99 7.64 -39.76 -0.13
C VAL A 99 8.13 -41.21 -0.06
N PRO A 100 8.44 -41.79 1.13
CA PRO A 100 8.89 -43.18 1.21
C PRO A 100 7.84 -44.17 0.69
N ALA A 101 6.56 -43.88 0.93
CA ALA A 101 5.46 -44.71 0.46
C ALA A 101 5.23 -44.56 -1.06
N TYR A 102 5.45 -43.36 -1.62
CA TYR A 102 5.42 -43.12 -3.07
C TYR A 102 6.54 -43.85 -3.81
N TRP A 103 7.74 -43.89 -3.22
CA TRP A 103 8.89 -44.61 -3.76
C TRP A 103 8.65 -46.13 -3.81
N ARG A 104 8.05 -46.69 -2.74
CA ARG A 104 7.64 -48.10 -2.71
C ARG A 104 6.59 -48.42 -3.78
N LEU A 105 5.60 -47.54 -4.00
CA LEU A 105 4.54 -47.72 -5.00
C LEU A 105 5.02 -47.55 -6.45
N THR A 106 6.05 -46.73 -6.68
CA THR A 106 6.58 -46.43 -8.04
C THR A 106 7.77 -47.30 -8.43
N GLY A 107 8.21 -48.21 -7.55
CA GLY A 107 9.17 -49.28 -7.83
C GLY A 107 10.64 -48.82 -7.89
N TRP A 108 10.99 -47.72 -7.21
CA TRP A 108 12.35 -47.16 -7.30
C TRP A 108 13.42 -47.99 -6.56
N ASP A 109 13.01 -48.87 -5.64
CA ASP A 109 13.90 -49.67 -4.77
C ASP A 109 14.31 -51.04 -5.37
N GLN A 110 13.82 -51.40 -6.58
CA GLN A 110 14.18 -52.68 -7.22
C GLN A 110 15.45 -52.62 -8.10
N GLY A 111 16.10 -51.45 -8.19
CA GLY A 111 17.37 -51.31 -8.91
C GLY A 111 18.61 -51.76 -8.12
N ALA A 112 18.51 -51.98 -6.81
CA ALA A 112 19.68 -52.13 -5.94
C ALA A 112 19.83 -53.50 -5.25
N ARG A 113 18.97 -54.49 -5.52
CA ARG A 113 19.06 -55.83 -4.90
C ARG A 113 19.00 -56.96 -5.93
N ARG A 114 20.14 -57.21 -6.58
CA ARG A 114 20.47 -58.51 -7.18
C ARG A 114 21.94 -58.83 -6.90
N SER A 115 22.20 -59.42 -5.73
CA SER A 115 23.36 -60.28 -5.48
C SER A 115 23.11 -61.08 -4.18
N GLY A 116 23.25 -62.42 -4.24
CA GLY A 116 23.27 -63.30 -3.07
C GLY A 116 22.38 -64.56 -3.16
N VAL A 117 23.00 -65.68 -3.56
CA VAL A 117 22.61 -67.11 -3.46
C VAL A 117 23.06 -67.63 -2.04
N PRO A 118 22.71 -68.82 -1.43
CA PRO A 118 22.30 -70.15 -1.96
C PRO A 118 21.17 -70.97 -1.26
N GLY A 119 20.71 -72.07 -1.91
CA GLY A 119 20.57 -73.39 -1.24
C GLY A 119 19.40 -74.34 -1.62
N ALA A 120 19.76 -75.50 -2.20
CA ALA A 120 19.05 -76.82 -2.29
C ALA A 120 17.84 -76.98 -3.25
N GLY A 121 17.67 -78.03 -4.06
CA GLY A 121 18.40 -79.28 -4.33
C GLY A 121 17.53 -80.24 -5.19
N ALA A 122 18.19 -81.17 -5.91
CA ALA A 122 17.66 -82.31 -6.71
C ALA A 122 16.92 -82.00 -8.05
N GLY A 123 17.18 -82.66 -9.18
CA GLY A 123 18.09 -83.76 -9.49
C GLY A 123 18.09 -84.13 -10.99
N ALA A 124 18.98 -85.07 -11.32
CA ALA A 124 19.05 -85.96 -12.50
C ALA A 124 19.49 -85.42 -13.90
N GLY A 125 20.66 -85.93 -14.37
CA GLY A 125 20.73 -86.63 -15.67
C GLY A 125 21.37 -85.94 -16.91
N VAL A 126 22.71 -85.79 -16.95
CA VAL A 126 23.71 -86.28 -17.96
C VAL A 126 23.26 -86.46 -19.46
N PRO A 127 24.10 -86.21 -20.50
CA PRO A 127 24.95 -85.04 -20.83
C PRO A 127 25.05 -84.74 -22.38
N GLY A 128 25.87 -83.74 -22.74
CA GLY A 128 26.51 -83.62 -24.07
C GLY A 128 26.41 -82.21 -24.66
N ALA A 129 27.39 -81.61 -25.32
CA ALA A 129 28.79 -81.92 -25.58
C ALA A 129 29.43 -80.62 -26.12
N GLY A 130 30.76 -80.53 -26.05
CA GLY A 130 31.55 -79.76 -27.03
C GLY A 130 32.07 -78.37 -26.61
N ALA A 131 33.36 -78.37 -26.23
CA ALA A 131 34.46 -77.51 -26.70
C ALA A 131 34.18 -76.01 -27.03
N GLY A 132 35.04 -75.06 -26.67
CA GLY A 132 36.40 -75.12 -26.18
C GLY A 132 37.15 -73.83 -26.57
N ALA A 133 38.08 -73.46 -25.69
CA ALA A 133 39.31 -72.69 -25.93
C ALA A 133 39.22 -71.20 -26.33
N GLY A 134 40.10 -70.40 -25.69
CA GLY A 134 40.65 -69.18 -26.29
C GLY A 134 40.77 -67.94 -25.41
N ARG A 135 41.64 -67.98 -24.39
CA ARG A 135 42.28 -66.82 -23.74
C ARG A 135 43.39 -66.24 -24.67
N PRO A 136 44.13 -65.15 -24.33
CA PRO A 136 43.83 -63.93 -23.55
C PRO A 136 44.54 -62.63 -24.08
N LYS A 137 44.47 -61.56 -23.26
CA LYS A 137 45.42 -60.40 -23.08
C LYS A 137 45.38 -59.26 -24.12
N ALA A 138 45.70 -58.00 -23.83
CA ALA A 138 45.84 -57.15 -22.62
C ALA A 138 46.21 -55.72 -23.11
N GLU A 139 46.02 -54.71 -22.25
CA GLU A 139 46.66 -53.36 -22.25
C GLU A 139 46.25 -52.36 -23.37
N GLY A 140 46.13 -51.04 -23.19
CA GLY A 140 46.35 -50.09 -22.09
C GLY A 140 46.17 -48.64 -22.59
N ALA A 141 46.23 -47.67 -21.65
CA ALA A 141 46.58 -46.24 -21.79
C ALA A 141 45.61 -45.17 -22.40
N THR A 142 45.61 -44.03 -21.70
CA THR A 142 44.98 -42.68 -21.83
C THR A 142 45.73 -41.72 -22.82
N PRO A 143 45.53 -40.36 -22.92
CA PRO A 143 44.42 -39.39 -22.66
C PRO A 143 44.23 -38.25 -23.76
N ALA A 144 43.32 -37.26 -23.50
CA ALA A 144 43.49 -35.78 -23.65
C ALA A 144 42.67 -34.91 -24.67
N SER A 145 42.10 -33.80 -24.12
CA SER A 145 41.83 -32.41 -24.66
C SER A 145 40.75 -32.20 -25.75
N SER A 146 40.05 -31.05 -25.96
CA SER A 146 40.05 -29.66 -25.43
C SER A 146 38.80 -28.84 -25.92
N ALA A 147 38.42 -27.79 -25.14
CA ALA A 147 37.83 -26.45 -25.43
C ALA A 147 36.52 -26.16 -26.26
N VAL A 148 35.44 -25.70 -25.59
CA VAL A 148 34.81 -24.32 -25.45
C VAL A 148 34.83 -23.36 -26.68
N PRO A 149 33.78 -22.52 -27.04
CA PRO A 149 33.05 -21.53 -26.21
C PRO A 149 31.52 -21.28 -26.43
N ALA A 150 31.01 -20.34 -25.62
CA ALA A 150 29.63 -19.95 -25.28
C ALA A 150 28.94 -18.94 -26.28
N PRO A 151 28.07 -18.00 -25.88
CA PRO A 151 26.63 -18.09 -25.50
C PRO A 151 25.70 -17.10 -26.27
N VAL A 152 24.37 -17.30 -26.34
CA VAL A 152 23.38 -16.22 -26.68
C VAL A 152 21.92 -16.61 -26.31
N PRO A 153 20.93 -15.68 -26.30
CA PRO A 153 19.94 -15.56 -25.23
C PRO A 153 18.46 -15.54 -25.70
N SER A 154 17.59 -15.20 -24.75
CA SER A 154 16.19 -14.74 -24.80
C SER A 154 15.61 -14.13 -26.09
N ALA A 155 14.34 -14.45 -26.39
CA ALA A 155 13.17 -13.55 -26.28
C ALA A 155 11.96 -14.10 -27.08
N PHE A 156 10.78 -14.15 -26.45
CA PHE A 156 9.49 -14.35 -27.10
C PHE A 156 8.83 -12.98 -27.28
N GLY A 157 8.55 -12.61 -28.53
CA GLY A 157 7.68 -11.48 -28.89
C GLY A 157 6.32 -12.00 -29.38
N LEU A 158 5.25 -11.35 -28.93
CA LEU A 158 3.88 -11.53 -29.40
C LEU A 158 3.59 -10.53 -30.53
N ALA A 159 2.88 -10.96 -31.58
CA ALA A 159 2.17 -10.08 -32.50
C ALA A 159 0.94 -10.79 -33.11
N GLY A 160 -0.24 -10.26 -32.79
CA GLY A 160 -1.42 -9.92 -33.62
C GLY A 160 -2.05 -10.86 -34.67
N PRO A 161 -3.33 -10.59 -35.07
CA PRO A 161 -4.27 -11.58 -35.62
C PRO A 161 -4.74 -11.30 -37.07
N ALA A 162 -5.67 -12.15 -37.52
CA ALA A 162 -6.61 -12.04 -38.66
C ALA A 162 -6.21 -12.70 -40.00
N GLY A 163 -7.20 -13.33 -40.66
CA GLY A 163 -7.12 -13.77 -42.05
C GLY A 163 -8.00 -14.97 -42.40
N GLU A 164 -9.18 -14.68 -42.95
CA GLU A 164 -10.14 -15.62 -43.55
C GLU A 164 -9.58 -16.40 -44.75
N GLY A 165 -10.21 -17.53 -45.11
CA GLY A 165 -9.92 -18.21 -46.38
C GLY A 165 -10.58 -19.58 -46.59
N THR A 166 -11.86 -19.57 -46.98
CA THR A 166 -12.52 -20.37 -48.05
C THR A 166 -12.27 -21.89 -48.21
N THR A 167 -13.37 -22.65 -48.01
CA THR A 167 -13.98 -23.71 -48.86
C THR A 167 -13.30 -24.02 -50.21
N THR A 168 -13.20 -25.25 -50.73
CA THR A 168 -14.28 -26.16 -51.16
C THR A 168 -13.79 -27.58 -51.52
N LEU A 169 -14.58 -28.58 -51.12
CA LEU A 169 -15.08 -29.77 -51.86
C LEU A 169 -14.22 -30.51 -52.91
N THR A 170 -14.17 -31.84 -52.81
CA THR A 170 -14.92 -32.73 -53.73
C THR A 170 -14.96 -34.19 -53.24
N GLU A 171 -16.14 -34.77 -53.44
CA GLU A 171 -16.53 -36.16 -53.17
C GLU A 171 -16.04 -37.17 -54.23
N THR A 172 -16.18 -38.45 -53.86
CA THR A 172 -16.55 -39.67 -54.62
C THR A 172 -15.60 -40.79 -54.19
N GLY A 173 -16.02 -41.94 -53.67
CA GLY A 173 -17.11 -42.84 -54.02
C GLY A 173 -16.54 -44.29 -53.93
N PRO A 174 -17.35 -45.34 -53.77
CA PRO A 174 -17.02 -46.51 -52.93
C PRO A 174 -16.75 -47.80 -53.73
N ALA A 175 -16.19 -48.82 -53.08
CA ALA A 175 -16.40 -50.23 -53.45
C ALA A 175 -15.98 -51.20 -52.33
N ALA A 176 -16.77 -52.27 -52.18
CA ALA A 176 -16.66 -53.34 -51.20
C ALA A 176 -16.14 -54.65 -51.82
N ALA A 177 -16.07 -55.69 -50.97
CA ALA A 177 -15.77 -57.12 -51.20
C ALA A 177 -14.29 -57.53 -50.96
N GLU A 178 -13.93 -58.62 -50.29
CA GLU A 178 -14.67 -59.69 -49.60
C GLU A 178 -13.68 -60.57 -48.77
N VAL A 179 -14.22 -61.20 -47.71
CA VAL A 179 -13.87 -62.50 -47.06
C VAL A 179 -12.43 -62.80 -46.57
N GLY A 180 -12.31 -63.20 -45.28
CA GLY A 180 -11.23 -64.08 -44.85
C GLY A 180 -10.93 -64.12 -43.34
N SER A 181 -11.63 -64.99 -42.62
CA SER A 181 -11.35 -65.52 -41.27
C SER A 181 -9.86 -65.65 -40.89
N ALA A 182 -9.46 -65.19 -39.70
CA ALA A 182 -8.87 -66.01 -38.63
C ALA A 182 -8.18 -65.16 -37.53
N ALA A 183 -8.16 -65.73 -36.33
CA ALA A 183 -7.37 -65.37 -35.15
C ALA A 183 -7.88 -64.20 -34.28
N GLN A 184 -8.76 -64.60 -33.35
CA GLN A 184 -8.85 -64.04 -32.01
C GLN A 184 -7.45 -63.90 -31.40
N GLY A 185 -6.90 -62.68 -31.41
CA GLY A 185 -5.84 -62.28 -30.50
C GLY A 185 -6.47 -61.71 -29.24
N GLU A 186 -6.58 -62.53 -28.20
CA GLU A 186 -6.90 -62.06 -26.85
C GLU A 186 -5.97 -60.89 -26.47
N VAL A 187 -6.51 -59.68 -26.47
CA VAL A 187 -5.91 -58.60 -25.68
C VAL A 187 -6.12 -58.99 -24.23
N GLN A 188 -5.10 -59.63 -23.64
CA GLN A 188 -5.00 -59.92 -22.22
C GLN A 188 -5.52 -58.73 -21.41
N GLY A 189 -6.72 -58.89 -20.85
CA GLY A 189 -7.34 -57.90 -20.00
C GLY A 189 -6.41 -57.62 -18.83
N ALA A 190 -5.99 -56.37 -18.69
CA ALA A 190 -5.19 -55.95 -17.54
C ALA A 190 -5.90 -56.40 -16.26
N ALA A 191 -5.29 -57.34 -15.53
CA ALA A 191 -5.87 -57.95 -14.34
C ALA A 191 -6.39 -56.84 -13.40
N SER A 192 -7.67 -56.92 -13.03
CA SER A 192 -8.26 -55.97 -12.10
C SER A 192 -7.46 -56.00 -10.79
N PRO A 193 -7.05 -54.84 -10.25
CA PRO A 193 -6.16 -54.81 -9.09
C PRO A 193 -6.77 -55.57 -7.91
N THR A 194 -5.98 -56.47 -7.31
CA THR A 194 -6.39 -57.30 -6.18
C THR A 194 -6.84 -56.44 -4.98
N PRO A 195 -7.72 -56.95 -4.10
CA PRO A 195 -8.14 -56.21 -2.90
C PRO A 195 -6.95 -55.73 -2.04
N VAL A 196 -5.87 -56.51 -2.00
CA VAL A 196 -4.60 -56.18 -1.32
C VAL A 196 -3.94 -54.94 -1.92
N THR A 197 -3.77 -54.88 -3.25
CA THR A 197 -3.15 -53.73 -3.92
C THR A 197 -4.00 -52.46 -3.82
N ARG A 198 -5.33 -52.59 -3.86
CA ARG A 198 -6.24 -51.45 -3.68
C ARG A 198 -6.25 -50.93 -2.23
N SER A 199 -6.16 -51.81 -1.23
CA SER A 199 -6.06 -51.44 0.19
C SER A 199 -4.72 -50.77 0.52
N ALA A 200 -3.61 -51.32 0.02
CA ALA A 200 -2.28 -50.74 0.17
C ALA A 200 -2.19 -49.33 -0.42
N ALA A 201 -2.85 -49.08 -1.55
CA ALA A 201 -2.82 -47.79 -2.19
C ALA A 201 -3.87 -46.79 -1.66
N ALA A 202 -4.74 -47.22 -0.75
CA ALA A 202 -5.64 -46.38 0.04
C ALA A 202 -5.09 -46.08 1.45
N ASP A 203 -3.82 -46.39 1.73
CA ASP A 203 -3.21 -46.19 3.03
C ASP A 203 -3.36 -44.72 3.51
N PRO A 204 -3.88 -44.48 4.73
CA PRO A 204 -3.92 -43.15 5.33
C PRO A 204 -2.57 -42.44 5.31
N ARG A 205 -1.45 -43.16 5.52
CA ARG A 205 -0.09 -42.59 5.51
C ARG A 205 0.31 -41.98 4.17
N LEU A 206 -0.34 -42.41 3.07
CA LEU A 206 -0.11 -41.88 1.72
C LEU A 206 -1.03 -40.72 1.34
N VAL A 207 -2.25 -40.72 1.86
CA VAL A 207 -3.34 -39.88 1.32
C VAL A 207 -3.78 -38.78 2.28
N VAL A 208 -3.69 -39.01 3.59
CA VAL A 208 -4.07 -38.02 4.60
C VAL A 208 -3.07 -36.87 4.63
N PRO A 209 -1.74 -37.10 4.71
CA PRO A 209 -0.80 -35.99 4.82
C PRO A 209 -0.98 -35.00 3.66
N VAL A 210 -0.99 -35.50 2.40
CA VAL A 210 -1.19 -34.68 1.18
C VAL A 210 -2.56 -33.95 1.13
N ARG A 211 -3.56 -34.32 1.92
CA ARG A 211 -4.80 -33.52 1.98
C ARG A 211 -4.77 -32.51 3.11
N VAL A 212 -4.17 -32.86 4.24
CA VAL A 212 -4.05 -31.99 5.40
C VAL A 212 -3.22 -30.76 5.06
N GLY A 213 -2.09 -30.89 4.36
CA GLY A 213 -1.34 -29.68 3.99
C GLY A 213 -2.02 -28.83 2.90
N GLY A 214 -2.86 -29.41 2.04
CA GLY A 214 -3.73 -28.60 1.17
C GLY A 214 -4.78 -27.79 1.96
N VAL A 215 -5.28 -28.33 3.08
CA VAL A 215 -6.20 -27.63 3.99
C VAL A 215 -5.45 -26.58 4.81
N ALA A 216 -4.28 -26.90 5.35
CA ALA A 216 -3.44 -25.97 6.12
C ALA A 216 -3.09 -24.73 5.30
N VAL A 217 -2.68 -24.91 4.04
CA VAL A 217 -2.37 -23.81 3.13
C VAL A 217 -3.60 -22.95 2.81
N GLY A 218 -4.77 -23.57 2.62
CA GLY A 218 -6.02 -22.84 2.40
C GLY A 218 -6.51 -22.07 3.62
N LEU A 219 -6.32 -22.61 4.83
CA LEU A 219 -6.64 -21.92 6.08
C LEU A 219 -5.67 -20.75 6.32
N GLY A 220 -4.36 -20.96 6.21
CA GLY A 220 -3.38 -19.88 6.37
C GLY A 220 -3.59 -18.74 5.36
N ALA A 221 -3.93 -19.06 4.10
CA ALA A 221 -4.28 -18.06 3.09
C ALA A 221 -5.57 -17.26 3.42
N LEU A 222 -6.54 -17.90 4.08
CA LEU A 222 -7.77 -17.22 4.53
C LEU A 222 -7.49 -16.29 5.71
N PHE A 223 -6.70 -16.75 6.68
CA PHE A 223 -6.33 -15.94 7.85
C PHE A 223 -5.39 -14.78 7.49
N THR A 224 -4.60 -14.88 6.41
CA THR A 224 -3.82 -13.75 5.88
C THR A 224 -4.65 -12.65 5.20
N LEU A 225 -5.91 -12.93 4.83
CA LEU A 225 -6.82 -11.94 4.25
C LEU A 225 -7.60 -11.15 5.31
N HIS A 226 -7.51 -11.55 6.57
CA HIS A 226 -7.99 -10.77 7.70
C HIS A 226 -6.79 -10.01 8.26
N PRO A 227 -6.79 -8.66 8.26
CA PRO A 227 -5.74 -7.92 8.92
C PRO A 227 -5.74 -8.34 10.40
N PRO A 228 -4.57 -8.66 10.99
CA PRO A 228 -4.51 -9.17 12.33
C PRO A 228 -4.77 -7.98 13.28
N ALA A 229 -6.00 -7.85 13.76
CA ALA A 229 -6.30 -7.00 14.92
C ALA A 229 -5.89 -7.74 16.20
N PRO A 230 -5.17 -7.10 17.15
CA PRO A 230 -4.92 -7.69 18.46
C PRO A 230 -6.24 -7.99 19.21
N PRO A 231 -6.31 -9.05 20.05
CA PRO A 231 -5.20 -9.91 20.46
C PRO A 231 -5.13 -11.29 19.76
N TYR A 232 -3.88 -11.66 19.45
CA TYR A 232 -3.42 -12.58 18.42
C TYR A 232 -3.43 -14.09 18.74
N THR A 233 -3.72 -14.49 19.98
CA THR A 233 -3.67 -15.92 20.36
C THR A 233 -4.94 -16.70 20.02
N GLY A 234 -6.11 -16.05 20.05
CA GLY A 234 -7.40 -16.70 19.77
C GLY A 234 -7.51 -17.23 18.34
N PHE A 235 -7.06 -16.45 17.37
CA PHE A 235 -7.08 -16.82 15.95
C PHE A 235 -6.11 -17.96 15.63
N LEU A 236 -4.88 -17.92 16.16
CA LEU A 236 -3.92 -19.02 16.03
C LEU A 236 -4.49 -20.33 16.62
N VAL A 237 -5.08 -20.27 17.81
CA VAL A 237 -5.71 -21.42 18.45
C VAL A 237 -6.88 -21.95 17.62
N LEU A 238 -7.70 -21.06 17.06
CA LEU A 238 -8.81 -21.43 16.18
C LEU A 238 -8.31 -22.12 14.91
N GLU A 239 -7.31 -21.55 14.22
CA GLU A 239 -6.71 -22.13 13.02
C GLU A 239 -6.18 -23.54 13.30
N MET A 240 -5.38 -23.69 14.35
CA MET A 240 -4.80 -24.97 14.75
C MET A 240 -5.88 -25.99 15.13
N THR A 241 -6.97 -25.54 15.77
CA THR A 241 -8.12 -26.39 16.10
C THR A 241 -8.86 -26.86 14.84
N LEU A 242 -9.13 -25.96 13.90
CA LEU A 242 -9.79 -26.29 12.62
C LEU A 242 -8.93 -27.26 11.80
N LEU A 243 -7.61 -27.06 11.78
CA LEU A 243 -6.66 -27.95 11.11
C LEU A 243 -6.64 -29.34 11.76
N ALA A 244 -6.61 -29.42 13.09
CA ALA A 244 -6.64 -30.68 13.83
C ALA A 244 -7.95 -31.46 13.59
N LEU A 245 -9.09 -30.77 13.56
CA LEU A 245 -10.40 -31.36 13.26
C LEU A 245 -10.46 -31.87 11.81
N ALA A 246 -9.98 -31.07 10.85
CA ALA A 246 -9.92 -31.46 9.45
C ALA A 246 -9.00 -32.68 9.24
N ALA A 247 -7.82 -32.69 9.87
CA ALA A 247 -6.89 -33.81 9.83
C ALA A 247 -7.52 -35.09 10.41
N SER A 248 -8.13 -35.00 11.58
CA SER A 248 -8.81 -36.11 12.24
C SER A 248 -9.95 -36.68 11.39
N GLY A 249 -10.80 -35.81 10.83
CA GLY A 249 -11.87 -36.20 9.92
C GLY A 249 -11.34 -36.88 8.65
N LEU A 250 -10.26 -36.37 8.06
CA LEU A 250 -9.62 -36.98 6.88
C LEU A 250 -9.02 -38.35 7.19
N VAL A 251 -8.41 -38.54 8.36
CA VAL A 251 -7.93 -39.85 8.83
C VAL A 251 -9.08 -40.84 8.89
N LEU A 252 -10.16 -40.51 9.59
CA LEU A 252 -11.32 -41.38 9.75
C LEU A 252 -11.98 -41.73 8.40
N LEU A 253 -12.18 -40.73 7.54
CA LEU A 253 -12.76 -40.93 6.21
C LEU A 253 -11.86 -41.81 5.31
N GLN A 254 -10.54 -41.64 5.41
CA GLN A 254 -9.59 -42.40 4.61
C GLN A 254 -9.41 -43.83 5.14
N GLN A 255 -9.45 -44.04 6.46
CA GLN A 255 -9.48 -45.38 7.08
C GLN A 255 -10.74 -46.16 6.68
N ARG A 256 -11.92 -45.54 6.78
CA ARG A 256 -13.20 -46.14 6.31
C ARG A 256 -13.13 -46.50 4.83
N ARG A 257 -12.53 -45.63 4.01
CA ARG A 257 -12.34 -45.89 2.59
C ARG A 257 -11.38 -47.06 2.33
N ARG A 258 -10.26 -47.13 3.05
CA ARG A 258 -9.30 -48.24 2.94
C ARG A 258 -9.97 -49.58 3.26
N ALA A 259 -10.73 -49.63 4.35
CA ALA A 259 -11.49 -50.82 4.74
C ALA A 259 -12.49 -51.23 3.64
N ALA A 260 -13.26 -50.29 3.11
CA ALA A 260 -14.25 -50.57 2.06
C ALA A 260 -13.62 -51.04 0.73
N VAL A 261 -12.48 -50.47 0.34
CA VAL A 261 -11.79 -50.77 -0.93
C VAL A 261 -11.10 -52.14 -0.90
N GLY A 262 -10.80 -52.66 0.29
CA GLY A 262 -10.23 -54.00 0.51
C GLY A 262 -11.22 -55.15 0.38
N VAL A 263 -12.52 -54.88 0.18
CA VAL A 263 -13.56 -55.91 0.06
C VAL A 263 -13.64 -56.43 -1.40
N PRO A 264 -13.76 -57.76 -1.63
CA PRO A 264 -14.05 -58.33 -2.95
C PRO A 264 -15.32 -57.71 -3.57
N GLY A 265 -15.31 -57.43 -4.87
CA GLY A 265 -16.47 -56.83 -5.55
C GLY A 265 -16.70 -55.33 -5.32
N TRP A 266 -15.85 -54.64 -4.54
CA TRP A 266 -15.96 -53.19 -4.35
C TRP A 266 -15.98 -52.43 -5.69
N ARG A 267 -16.99 -51.55 -5.86
CA ARG A 267 -17.12 -50.64 -6.98
C ARG A 267 -16.89 -49.20 -6.52
N PRO A 268 -16.20 -48.37 -7.32
CA PRO A 268 -16.02 -46.99 -6.96
C PRO A 268 -17.35 -46.23 -7.02
N ALA A 269 -17.46 -45.15 -6.25
CA ALA A 269 -18.65 -44.30 -6.25
C ALA A 269 -19.05 -43.91 -7.68
N SER A 270 -20.36 -43.93 -7.96
CA SER A 270 -20.96 -43.53 -9.23
C SER A 270 -20.58 -42.09 -9.59
N ARG A 271 -20.66 -41.74 -10.88
CA ARG A 271 -20.38 -40.37 -11.36
C ARG A 271 -21.24 -39.35 -10.60
N GLY A 272 -22.53 -39.63 -10.40
CA GLY A 272 -23.44 -38.80 -9.60
C GLY A 272 -22.97 -38.60 -8.16
N ARG A 273 -22.61 -39.67 -7.42
CA ARG A 273 -22.11 -39.54 -6.04
C ARG A 273 -20.79 -38.77 -5.96
N ARG A 274 -19.94 -38.83 -6.99
CA ARG A 274 -18.70 -38.04 -7.04
C ARG A 274 -18.98 -36.57 -7.34
N LEU A 275 -19.92 -36.29 -8.22
CA LEU A 275 -20.37 -34.94 -8.54
C LEU A 275 -20.97 -34.28 -7.30
N VAL A 276 -21.89 -34.96 -6.61
CA VAL A 276 -22.49 -34.46 -5.35
C VAL A 276 -21.41 -34.15 -4.30
N ARG A 277 -20.40 -35.02 -4.15
CA ARG A 277 -19.29 -34.75 -3.22
C ARG A 277 -18.42 -33.57 -3.66
N ALA A 278 -18.19 -33.41 -4.96
CA ALA A 278 -17.41 -32.29 -5.48
C ALA A 278 -18.17 -30.97 -5.29
N LEU A 279 -19.46 -30.95 -5.63
CA LEU A 279 -20.35 -29.82 -5.34
C LEU A 279 -20.37 -29.52 -3.85
N ALA A 280 -20.58 -30.50 -2.98
CA ALA A 280 -20.58 -30.27 -1.53
C ALA A 280 -19.27 -29.63 -1.03
N VAL A 281 -18.10 -30.06 -1.53
CA VAL A 281 -16.82 -29.46 -1.16
C VAL A 281 -16.68 -28.03 -1.70
N VAL A 282 -17.05 -27.80 -2.96
CA VAL A 282 -17.00 -26.46 -3.56
C VAL A 282 -17.97 -25.52 -2.86
N THR A 283 -19.19 -25.97 -2.58
CA THR A 283 -20.21 -25.21 -1.85
C THR A 283 -19.76 -24.92 -0.42
N CYS A 284 -19.25 -25.89 0.33
CA CYS A 284 -18.71 -25.62 1.67
C CYS A 284 -17.54 -24.63 1.63
N GLY A 285 -16.63 -24.75 0.65
CA GLY A 285 -15.54 -23.80 0.47
C GLY A 285 -16.04 -22.39 0.14
N ALA A 286 -17.00 -22.28 -0.77
CA ALA A 286 -17.60 -21.01 -1.14
C ALA A 286 -18.36 -20.37 0.04
N LEU A 287 -19.08 -21.16 0.84
CA LEU A 287 -19.76 -20.68 2.05
C LEU A 287 -18.77 -20.23 3.12
N LEU A 288 -17.62 -20.90 3.27
CA LEU A 288 -16.58 -20.47 4.21
C LEU A 288 -15.92 -19.15 3.76
N VAL A 289 -15.61 -19.01 2.47
CA VAL A 289 -15.04 -17.77 1.92
C VAL A 289 -16.06 -16.63 2.02
N ALA A 290 -17.30 -16.85 1.58
CA ALA A 290 -18.35 -15.84 1.67
C ALA A 290 -18.70 -15.49 3.12
N GLY A 291 -18.68 -16.48 4.02
CA GLY A 291 -18.90 -16.29 5.46
C GLY A 291 -17.77 -15.50 6.12
N GLY A 292 -16.50 -15.83 5.81
CA GLY A 292 -15.33 -15.09 6.28
C GLY A 292 -15.31 -13.66 5.77
N TYR A 293 -15.57 -13.46 4.48
CA TYR A 293 -15.73 -12.14 3.87
C TYR A 293 -16.85 -11.34 4.56
N GLY A 294 -18.01 -11.94 4.76
CA GLY A 294 -19.14 -11.29 5.42
C GLY A 294 -18.88 -10.95 6.88
N LEU A 295 -18.09 -11.76 7.59
CA LEU A 295 -17.64 -11.48 8.96
C LEU A 295 -16.63 -10.33 8.97
N ALA A 296 -15.60 -10.36 8.12
CA ALA A 296 -14.60 -9.30 7.98
C ALA A 296 -15.26 -7.95 7.67
N ALA A 297 -16.17 -7.94 6.70
CA ALA A 297 -16.93 -6.76 6.29
C ALA A 297 -17.91 -6.28 7.37
N ARG A 298 -18.25 -7.11 8.36
CA ARG A 298 -19.10 -6.71 9.49
C ARG A 298 -18.27 -6.18 10.66
N GLU A 299 -17.14 -6.81 10.95
CA GLU A 299 -16.23 -6.44 12.04
C GLU A 299 -15.45 -5.15 11.75
N SER A 300 -15.18 -4.85 10.48
CA SER A 300 -14.51 -3.62 10.05
C SER A 300 -15.42 -2.38 9.98
N ARG A 301 -16.73 -2.51 10.25
CA ARG A 301 -17.65 -1.37 10.17
C ARG A 301 -17.35 -0.36 11.26
N LEU A 302 -17.24 0.90 10.86
CA LEU A 302 -17.09 1.97 11.84
C LEU A 302 -18.40 2.11 12.63
N PRO A 303 -18.33 2.35 13.95
CA PRO A 303 -19.50 2.73 14.73
C PRO A 303 -20.17 3.98 14.16
N ASP A 304 -21.51 4.03 14.20
CA ASP A 304 -22.29 5.18 13.72
C ASP A 304 -21.98 6.48 14.50
N ARG A 305 -21.34 6.37 15.67
CA ARG A 305 -20.94 7.45 16.57
C ARG A 305 -19.72 7.03 17.40
N MET A 306 -18.72 7.89 17.48
CA MET A 306 -17.46 7.64 18.19
C MET A 306 -16.93 8.91 18.87
N ALA A 307 -16.60 8.84 20.16
CA ALA A 307 -15.81 9.87 20.83
C ALA A 307 -14.32 9.78 20.46
N THR A 308 -13.76 10.85 19.92
CA THR A 308 -12.44 10.83 19.27
C THR A 308 -11.26 10.57 20.23
N ALA A 309 -11.42 10.89 21.52
CA ALA A 309 -10.35 10.77 22.52
C ALA A 309 -10.43 9.52 23.43
N HIS A 310 -11.45 8.67 23.28
CA HIS A 310 -11.76 7.61 24.27
C HIS A 310 -11.69 6.16 23.74
N HIS A 311 -11.37 5.94 22.47
CA HIS A 311 -11.33 4.60 21.90
C HIS A 311 -9.95 3.95 22.10
N HIS A 312 -9.79 3.38 23.29
CA HIS A 312 -9.17 2.07 23.55
C HIS A 312 -7.65 1.89 23.64
N ALA A 313 -6.78 2.80 23.20
CA ALA A 313 -5.36 2.71 23.52
C ALA A 313 -4.61 4.05 23.40
N TYR A 314 -3.73 4.31 24.37
CA TYR A 314 -2.70 5.33 24.25
C TYR A 314 -1.36 4.64 24.03
N ASP A 315 -0.59 5.12 23.06
CA ASP A 315 0.86 4.94 23.12
C ASP A 315 1.40 6.00 24.07
N THR A 316 2.20 5.58 25.06
CA THR A 316 2.77 6.48 26.06
C THR A 316 4.18 6.95 25.69
N GLY A 317 4.79 6.37 24.64
CA GLY A 317 6.14 6.73 24.20
C GLY A 317 7.19 6.52 25.30
N GLY A 318 6.96 5.57 26.21
CA GLY A 318 7.82 5.31 27.37
C GLY A 318 7.57 6.19 28.60
N GLY A 319 6.70 7.20 28.51
CA GLY A 319 6.33 8.05 29.65
C GLY A 319 5.14 7.52 30.48
N PRO A 320 4.61 8.31 31.44
CA PRO A 320 3.46 7.91 32.25
C PRO A 320 2.18 7.74 31.42
N GLY A 321 1.28 6.87 31.89
CA GLY A 321 -0.06 6.69 31.33
C GLY A 321 -1.03 7.83 31.67
N PRO A 322 -2.27 7.78 31.15
CA PRO A 322 -3.24 8.87 31.30
C PRO A 322 -3.74 9.02 32.74
N GLY A 323 -4.24 10.22 33.07
CA GLY A 323 -4.90 10.54 34.33
C GLY A 323 -4.02 11.24 35.37
N ALA A 324 -2.86 11.77 34.98
CA ALA A 324 -2.01 12.57 35.87
C ALA A 324 -2.36 14.06 35.81
N ALA A 325 -2.88 14.55 34.67
CA ALA A 325 -3.22 15.96 34.47
C ALA A 325 -4.70 16.30 34.80
N PRO A 326 -5.00 17.57 35.16
CA PRO A 326 -6.37 18.04 35.38
C PRO A 326 -7.24 17.91 34.13
N ALA A 327 -8.51 17.52 34.31
CA ALA A 327 -9.48 17.39 33.22
C ALA A 327 -9.80 18.75 32.58
N ARG A 328 -9.68 18.85 31.25
CA ARG A 328 -10.01 20.02 30.43
C ARG A 328 -10.77 19.57 29.17
N SER A 329 -11.75 20.35 28.74
CA SER A 329 -12.40 20.13 27.46
C SER A 329 -11.67 20.87 26.35
N VAL A 330 -11.59 20.26 25.16
CA VAL A 330 -11.16 20.95 23.94
C VAL A 330 -11.98 22.21 23.70
N ALA A 331 -13.28 22.20 24.02
CA ALA A 331 -14.16 23.37 23.86
C ALA A 331 -13.77 24.58 24.72
N ASP A 332 -12.93 24.40 25.74
CA ASP A 332 -12.41 25.49 26.58
C ASP A 332 -11.06 26.02 26.08
N LEU A 333 -10.44 25.39 25.09
CA LEU A 333 -9.14 25.74 24.51
C LEU A 333 -9.30 26.70 23.34
N THR A 334 -10.05 27.79 23.57
CA THR A 334 -10.42 28.78 22.55
C THR A 334 -9.40 29.90 22.43
N GLY A 335 -9.42 30.62 21.30
CA GLY A 335 -8.68 31.87 21.20
C GLY A 335 -9.32 33.05 21.95
N PRO A 336 -8.76 34.26 21.80
CA PRO A 336 -9.22 35.43 22.53
C PRO A 336 -10.70 35.79 22.22
N SER A 337 -11.58 35.57 23.20
CA SER A 337 -13.03 35.81 23.06
C SER A 337 -13.46 37.26 23.27
N THR A 338 -12.63 38.07 23.93
CA THR A 338 -12.88 39.51 24.17
C THR A 338 -11.97 40.40 23.32
N GLY A 339 -12.46 41.58 22.96
CA GLY A 339 -11.71 42.56 22.16
C GLY A 339 -12.10 42.54 20.68
N ALA A 340 -11.95 43.69 20.03
CA ALA A 340 -12.17 43.81 18.59
C ALA A 340 -11.06 43.07 17.83
N ALA A 341 -11.44 42.28 16.83
CA ALA A 341 -10.47 41.68 15.91
C ALA A 341 -9.83 42.76 15.03
N ASP A 342 -8.52 42.66 14.85
CA ASP A 342 -7.72 43.56 14.00
C ASP A 342 -7.97 43.27 12.50
N ARG A 343 -8.28 42.01 12.18
CA ARG A 343 -8.68 41.56 10.85
C ARG A 343 -9.93 40.68 10.92
N ARG A 344 -10.86 40.93 9.99
CA ARG A 344 -12.10 40.16 9.87
C ARG A 344 -12.28 39.68 8.45
N PHE A 345 -12.60 38.40 8.33
CA PHE A 345 -12.91 37.77 7.05
C PHE A 345 -14.22 37.01 7.12
N THR A 346 -14.84 36.82 5.96
CA THR A 346 -15.99 35.93 5.81
C THR A 346 -15.70 34.97 4.67
N LEU A 347 -15.78 33.67 4.98
CA LEU A 347 -15.64 32.58 4.03
C LEU A 347 -17.01 31.93 3.85
N THR A 348 -17.60 32.07 2.68
CA THR A 348 -18.88 31.47 2.32
C THR A 348 -18.64 30.25 1.46
N ALA A 349 -18.90 29.06 2.01
CA ALA A 349 -18.78 27.80 1.29
C ALA A 349 -20.03 27.54 0.46
N SER A 350 -19.85 27.24 -0.84
CA SER A 350 -20.95 26.91 -1.75
C SER A 350 -20.55 25.92 -2.84
N ALA A 351 -21.46 25.08 -3.30
CA ALA A 351 -21.28 24.21 -4.46
C ALA A 351 -21.64 24.91 -5.77
N ARG A 352 -20.75 24.89 -6.77
CA ARG A 352 -20.98 25.52 -8.07
C ARG A 352 -20.09 24.98 -9.18
N THR A 353 -20.54 25.06 -10.43
CA THR A 353 -19.68 24.87 -11.59
C THR A 353 -18.85 26.15 -11.83
N VAL A 354 -17.53 26.02 -11.87
CA VAL A 354 -16.58 27.11 -12.11
C VAL A 354 -15.91 26.92 -13.46
N ARG A 355 -15.68 28.02 -14.18
CA ARG A 355 -14.88 28.02 -15.40
C ARG A 355 -13.45 28.46 -15.05
N LEU A 356 -12.50 27.56 -15.25
CA LEU A 356 -11.07 27.78 -15.08
C LEU A 356 -10.56 28.83 -16.08
N ALA A 357 -9.38 29.42 -15.81
CA ALA A 357 -8.75 30.40 -16.69
C ALA A 357 -8.43 29.81 -18.08
N SER A 358 -8.15 28.51 -18.15
CA SER A 358 -7.98 27.75 -19.40
C SER A 358 -9.25 27.66 -20.26
N GLY A 359 -10.40 28.00 -19.67
CA GLY A 359 -11.72 27.88 -20.29
C GLY A 359 -12.43 26.56 -20.01
N GLU A 360 -11.75 25.59 -19.40
CA GLU A 360 -12.32 24.32 -18.90
C GLU A 360 -13.31 24.58 -17.75
N THR A 361 -14.22 23.63 -17.51
CA THR A 361 -15.23 23.74 -16.44
C THR A 361 -15.08 22.60 -15.45
N VAL A 362 -15.26 22.92 -14.17
CA VAL A 362 -15.13 21.99 -13.04
C VAL A 362 -16.33 22.13 -12.10
N ASP A 363 -16.79 21.02 -11.53
CA ASP A 363 -17.82 21.00 -10.49
C ASP A 363 -17.18 21.14 -9.11
N ALA A 364 -17.19 22.37 -8.59
CA ALA A 364 -16.39 22.76 -7.45
C ALA A 364 -17.22 23.01 -6.19
N LEU A 365 -16.52 22.96 -5.06
CA LEU A 365 -16.93 23.59 -3.81
C LEU A 365 -15.99 24.78 -3.59
N THR A 366 -16.54 25.97 -3.35
CA THR A 366 -15.76 27.21 -3.33
C THR A 366 -15.92 27.96 -2.03
N PHE A 367 -14.86 28.61 -1.56
CA PHE A 367 -14.99 29.75 -0.65
C PHE A 367 -15.18 31.04 -1.46
N ASN A 368 -16.25 31.79 -1.17
CA ASN A 368 -16.59 33.07 -1.82
C ASN A 368 -16.74 32.98 -3.35
N GLY A 369 -17.10 31.82 -3.89
CA GLY A 369 -17.35 31.63 -5.31
C GLY A 369 -16.10 31.55 -6.20
N VAL A 370 -14.90 31.53 -5.64
CA VAL A 370 -13.63 31.55 -6.39
C VAL A 370 -12.79 30.30 -6.10
N LEU A 371 -11.88 29.98 -7.02
CA LEU A 371 -10.89 28.90 -6.92
C LEU A 371 -9.49 29.46 -7.18
N PRO A 372 -8.51 29.19 -6.30
CA PRO A 372 -8.67 28.83 -4.90
C PRO A 372 -9.54 29.84 -4.14
N GLY A 373 -9.92 29.53 -2.91
CA GLY A 373 -10.52 30.48 -1.98
C GLY A 373 -9.65 31.74 -1.79
N PRO A 374 -10.22 32.85 -1.31
CA PRO A 374 -9.52 34.12 -1.20
C PRO A 374 -8.25 34.00 -0.34
N GLU A 375 -7.16 34.61 -0.80
CA GLU A 375 -5.96 34.73 0.03
C GLU A 375 -6.21 35.66 1.21
N LEU A 376 -5.90 35.17 2.41
CA LEU A 376 -5.99 35.93 3.64
C LEU A 376 -4.60 36.47 3.96
N ARG A 377 -4.41 37.79 4.01
CA ARG A 377 -3.17 38.42 4.45
C ARG A 377 -3.37 39.15 5.76
N VAL A 378 -2.53 38.85 6.74
CA VAL A 378 -2.57 39.43 8.09
C VAL A 378 -1.16 39.75 8.57
N GLU A 379 -1.05 40.69 9.51
CA GLU A 379 0.23 41.01 10.15
C GLU A 379 0.43 40.18 11.42
N LYS A 380 1.70 39.90 11.73
CA LYS A 380 2.09 39.18 12.94
C LYS A 380 1.55 39.90 14.19
N GLY A 381 0.88 39.15 15.05
CA GLY A 381 0.31 39.62 16.31
C GLY A 381 -1.16 40.07 16.21
N GLU A 382 -1.68 40.26 15.01
CA GLU A 382 -3.09 40.62 14.80
C GLU A 382 -4.02 39.52 15.32
N LEU A 383 -5.10 39.94 15.97
CA LEU A 383 -6.24 39.09 16.30
C LEU A 383 -7.12 38.94 15.05
N VAL A 384 -7.14 37.73 14.51
CA VAL A 384 -7.89 37.37 13.31
C VAL A 384 -9.23 36.79 13.72
N GLU A 385 -10.31 37.25 13.09
CA GLU A 385 -11.65 36.67 13.19
C GLU A 385 -12.12 36.23 11.81
N VAL A 386 -12.48 34.96 11.65
CA VAL A 386 -13.02 34.44 10.39
C VAL A 386 -14.39 33.83 10.63
N THR A 387 -15.40 34.40 9.96
CA THR A 387 -16.74 33.82 9.95
C THR A 387 -16.88 32.87 8.77
N LEU A 388 -16.99 31.57 9.05
CA LEU A 388 -17.39 30.55 8.09
C LEU A 388 -18.92 30.55 7.97
N VAL A 389 -19.43 30.60 6.75
CA VAL A 389 -20.86 30.41 6.44
C VAL A 389 -20.96 29.25 5.46
N ASN A 390 -21.71 28.21 5.82
CA ASN A 390 -22.04 27.16 4.86
C ASN A 390 -23.35 27.53 4.17
N GLN A 391 -23.29 27.92 2.89
CA GLN A 391 -24.48 28.29 2.14
C GLN A 391 -25.29 27.05 1.74
N ASP A 392 -24.65 26.09 1.05
CA ASP A 392 -25.34 24.96 0.41
C ASP A 392 -24.49 23.68 0.27
N VAL A 393 -23.34 23.56 0.95
CA VAL A 393 -22.54 22.34 0.96
C VAL A 393 -23.16 21.30 1.90
N THR A 394 -23.83 20.31 1.31
CA THR A 394 -24.70 19.34 1.99
C THR A 394 -24.02 18.52 3.07
N GLU A 395 -22.77 18.16 2.84
CA GLU A 395 -21.92 17.33 3.70
C GLU A 395 -21.54 18.03 5.01
N GLY A 396 -21.70 19.36 5.07
CA GLY A 396 -21.16 20.21 6.13
C GLY A 396 -19.76 20.72 5.78
N VAL A 397 -19.31 21.76 6.49
CA VAL A 397 -17.99 22.39 6.27
C VAL A 397 -17.37 22.76 7.60
N THR A 398 -16.05 22.66 7.69
CA THR A 398 -15.20 23.29 8.70
C THR A 398 -14.02 23.95 8.00
N VAL A 399 -13.16 24.67 8.71
CA VAL A 399 -11.91 25.21 8.18
C VAL A 399 -10.77 24.85 9.13
N HIS A 400 -9.82 24.05 8.65
CA HIS A 400 -8.54 23.82 9.29
C HIS A 400 -7.52 24.87 8.84
N TRP A 401 -6.72 25.35 9.79
CA TRP A 401 -5.69 26.37 9.59
C TRP A 401 -4.32 25.73 9.48
N HIS A 402 -4.05 25.13 8.32
CA HIS A 402 -2.87 24.30 8.08
C HIS A 402 -1.56 25.02 8.41
N GLY A 403 -0.86 24.48 9.41
CA GLY A 403 0.41 24.99 9.90
C GLY A 403 0.31 26.25 10.77
N VAL A 404 -0.89 26.74 11.10
CA VAL A 404 -1.05 27.90 11.98
C VAL A 404 -1.12 27.45 13.43
N ASP A 405 -0.40 28.15 14.30
CA ASP A 405 -0.38 27.89 15.75
C ASP A 405 -1.68 28.44 16.39
N VAL A 406 -2.81 27.75 16.16
CA VAL A 406 -4.11 28.08 16.74
C VAL A 406 -4.33 27.36 18.08
N PRO A 407 -5.18 27.89 18.97
CA PRO A 407 -5.73 27.10 20.08
C PRO A 407 -6.56 25.93 19.54
N ASN A 408 -6.55 24.78 20.22
CA ASN A 408 -7.13 23.54 19.69
C ASN A 408 -8.63 23.65 19.32
N ALA A 409 -9.43 24.46 20.04
CA ALA A 409 -10.85 24.65 19.68
C ALA A 409 -11.05 25.33 18.31
N GLU A 410 -10.04 26.03 17.81
CA GLU A 410 -10.09 26.76 16.54
C GLU A 410 -9.55 25.92 15.37
N ASP A 411 -9.08 24.69 15.61
CA ASP A 411 -8.36 23.86 14.64
C ASP A 411 -9.23 23.31 13.50
N GLY A 412 -10.55 23.28 13.68
CA GLY A 412 -11.48 23.00 12.58
C GLY A 412 -11.72 21.53 12.23
N VAL A 413 -11.31 20.58 13.04
CA VAL A 413 -11.49 19.13 12.77
C VAL A 413 -12.89 18.69 13.21
N ALA A 414 -13.73 18.29 12.24
CA ALA A 414 -15.12 17.92 12.51
C ALA A 414 -15.22 16.68 13.40
N GLY A 415 -16.00 16.76 14.49
CA GLY A 415 -16.15 15.70 15.47
C GLY A 415 -14.99 15.58 16.45
N VAL A 416 -13.97 16.45 16.36
CA VAL A 416 -12.81 16.43 17.27
C VAL A 416 -12.63 17.76 17.98
N THR A 417 -12.60 18.87 17.25
CA THR A 417 -12.44 20.21 17.84
C THR A 417 -13.68 21.08 17.69
N GLN A 418 -14.58 20.70 16.77
CA GLN A 418 -15.90 21.28 16.59
C GLN A 418 -16.85 20.33 15.85
N ASP A 419 -18.15 20.65 15.82
CA ASP A 419 -19.07 20.02 14.85
C ASP A 419 -18.97 20.68 13.46
N ALA A 420 -19.30 19.91 12.43
CA ALA A 420 -19.41 20.41 11.06
C ALA A 420 -20.53 21.45 10.92
N VAL A 421 -20.22 22.57 10.25
CA VAL A 421 -21.21 23.62 9.98
C VAL A 421 -22.17 23.13 8.88
N ARG A 422 -23.42 22.87 9.25
CA ARG A 422 -24.48 22.44 8.32
C ARG A 422 -24.91 23.56 7.36
N PRO A 423 -25.54 23.24 6.21
CA PRO A 423 -26.13 24.24 5.31
C PRO A 423 -27.01 25.26 6.06
N GLY A 424 -26.83 26.54 5.75
CA GLY A 424 -27.44 27.69 6.44
C GLY A 424 -26.79 28.06 7.77
N GLY A 425 -25.85 27.26 8.27
CA GLY A 425 -25.13 27.49 9.51
C GLY A 425 -23.93 28.42 9.36
N ARG A 426 -23.36 28.82 10.51
CA ARG A 426 -22.11 29.59 10.59
C ARG A 426 -21.25 29.16 11.77
N HIS A 427 -19.95 29.38 11.67
CA HIS A 427 -18.99 29.25 12.77
C HIS A 427 -18.01 30.42 12.74
N VAL A 428 -17.46 30.82 13.89
CA VAL A 428 -16.53 31.95 14.00
C VAL A 428 -15.25 31.46 14.64
N TYR A 429 -14.16 31.53 13.87
CA TYR A 429 -12.81 31.24 14.34
C TYR A 429 -12.15 32.51 14.84
N ARG A 430 -11.43 32.44 15.96
CA ARG A 430 -10.67 33.57 16.52
C ARG A 430 -9.31 33.11 17.03
N PHE A 431 -8.23 33.62 16.45
CA PHE A 431 -6.86 33.29 16.87
C PHE A 431 -5.89 34.46 16.62
N ARG A 432 -4.73 34.41 17.27
CA ARG A 432 -3.65 35.38 17.03
C ARG A 432 -2.65 34.83 16.03
N ALA A 433 -2.34 35.61 15.00
CA ALA A 433 -1.32 35.26 14.01
C ALA A 433 0.10 35.50 14.59
N ASN A 434 0.58 34.63 15.47
CA ASN A 434 1.83 34.88 16.21
C ASN A 434 3.11 34.55 15.43
N ARG A 435 2.98 33.85 14.29
CA ARG A 435 4.10 33.38 13.47
C ARG A 435 3.95 33.87 12.04
N THR A 436 5.02 34.47 11.53
CA THR A 436 5.14 34.83 10.11
C THR A 436 5.32 33.60 9.26
N GLY A 437 4.79 33.60 8.04
CA GLY A 437 5.00 32.51 7.11
C GLY A 437 3.91 32.39 6.04
N THR A 438 4.10 31.41 5.17
CA THR A 438 3.10 30.95 4.21
C THR A 438 2.38 29.74 4.80
N PHE A 439 1.08 29.92 5.00
CA PHE A 439 0.13 28.93 5.46
C PHE A 439 -0.99 28.79 4.45
N TRP A 440 -1.91 27.90 4.72
CA TRP A 440 -3.12 27.75 3.94
C TRP A 440 -4.23 27.25 4.84
N TYR A 441 -5.44 27.24 4.32
CA TYR A 441 -6.62 26.77 5.03
C TYR A 441 -7.43 25.89 4.11
N HIS A 442 -8.07 24.86 4.65
CA HIS A 442 -8.89 23.95 3.87
C HIS A 442 -10.01 23.32 4.71
N ALA A 443 -10.99 22.71 4.05
CA ALA A 443 -12.03 21.96 4.74
C ALA A 443 -11.45 20.74 5.45
N HIS A 444 -11.92 20.49 6.68
CA HIS A 444 -11.60 19.31 7.50
C HIS A 444 -12.88 18.57 7.91
N GLN A 445 -13.74 18.45 6.91
CA GLN A 445 -15.01 17.74 6.87
C GLN A 445 -15.12 17.16 5.46
N GLN A 446 -14.92 15.85 5.36
CA GLN A 446 -14.71 15.08 4.14
C GLN A 446 -13.57 15.65 3.31
N SER A 447 -12.41 15.91 3.94
CA SER A 447 -11.26 16.60 3.34
C SER A 447 -10.91 16.04 1.97
N SER A 448 -10.86 14.71 1.81
CA SER A 448 -10.57 14.03 0.53
C SER A 448 -11.43 14.57 -0.61
N SER A 449 -12.75 14.68 -0.42
CA SER A 449 -13.65 15.20 -1.46
C SER A 449 -13.70 16.72 -1.49
N ALA A 450 -13.72 17.36 -0.32
CA ALA A 450 -13.93 18.79 -0.18
C ALA A 450 -12.76 19.61 -0.73
N VAL A 451 -11.53 19.20 -0.42
CA VAL A 451 -10.30 19.84 -0.89
C VAL A 451 -10.11 19.57 -2.38
N ALA A 452 -10.27 18.32 -2.84
CA ALA A 452 -10.19 17.97 -4.26
C ALA A 452 -11.19 18.74 -5.14
N ARG A 453 -12.29 19.24 -4.55
CA ARG A 453 -13.29 20.08 -5.25
C ARG A 453 -13.09 21.59 -5.04
N GLY A 454 -12.13 22.02 -4.22
CA GLY A 454 -11.74 23.44 -4.12
C GLY A 454 -12.00 24.16 -2.79
N LEU A 455 -12.40 23.48 -1.71
CA LEU A 455 -12.51 24.12 -0.38
C LEU A 455 -11.14 24.29 0.28
N PHE A 456 -10.30 25.14 -0.30
CA PHE A 456 -9.03 25.56 0.25
C PHE A 456 -8.66 26.99 -0.21
N GLY A 457 -7.72 27.63 0.47
CA GLY A 457 -7.14 28.92 0.09
C GLY A 457 -5.86 29.22 0.88
N ALA A 458 -5.15 30.28 0.51
CA ALA A 458 -3.87 30.63 1.16
C ALA A 458 -4.04 31.59 2.34
N LEU A 459 -3.18 31.48 3.35
CA LEU A 459 -3.06 32.43 4.46
C LEU A 459 -1.60 32.87 4.58
N VAL A 460 -1.32 34.16 4.44
CA VAL A 460 0.03 34.71 4.59
C VAL A 460 0.07 35.61 5.81
N VAL A 461 1.00 35.32 6.71
CA VAL A 461 1.29 36.17 7.87
C VAL A 461 2.60 36.93 7.61
N THR A 462 2.50 38.24 7.47
CA THR A 462 3.63 39.15 7.26
C THR A 462 4.14 39.74 8.58
N ASP A 463 5.33 40.33 8.54
CA ASP A 463 5.89 41.13 9.63
C ASP A 463 6.49 42.38 9.02
N GLU A 464 5.76 43.50 9.13
CA GLU A 464 6.22 44.82 8.67
C GLU A 464 7.60 45.21 9.22
N ALA A 465 7.94 44.82 10.46
CA ALA A 465 9.25 45.14 11.03
C ALA A 465 10.39 44.37 10.35
N ARG A 466 10.06 43.28 9.63
CA ARG A 466 10.97 42.45 8.86
C ARG A 466 10.54 42.35 7.39
N GLN A 467 9.98 43.44 6.82
CA GLN A 467 9.37 43.47 5.48
C GLN A 467 10.01 42.44 4.53
N PRO A 468 9.34 41.29 4.30
CA PRO A 468 9.98 40.16 3.62
C PRO A 468 10.26 40.42 2.15
N THR A 469 9.66 41.46 1.59
CA THR A 469 9.92 41.95 0.24
C THR A 469 9.74 43.47 0.27
N PRO A 470 10.65 44.27 -0.33
CA PRO A 470 10.49 45.71 -0.42
C PRO A 470 9.15 46.11 -1.06
N PRO A 471 8.62 47.32 -0.80
CA PRO A 471 7.34 47.77 -1.35
C PRO A 471 7.24 47.74 -2.89
N ASP A 472 8.39 47.78 -3.58
CA ASP A 472 8.53 47.70 -5.03
C ASP A 472 8.84 46.28 -5.55
N GLY A 473 8.95 45.28 -4.67
CA GLY A 473 9.16 43.88 -5.03
C GLY A 473 7.87 43.11 -5.31
N VAL A 474 8.02 41.88 -5.79
CA VAL A 474 6.92 40.96 -6.12
C VAL A 474 6.80 39.88 -5.06
N ASP A 475 5.68 39.82 -4.34
CA ASP A 475 5.29 38.71 -3.47
C ASP A 475 4.06 38.03 -4.11
N ARG A 476 4.21 36.75 -4.49
CA ARG A 476 3.19 35.98 -5.20
C ARG A 476 3.00 34.62 -4.57
N THR A 477 1.77 34.29 -4.23
CA THR A 477 1.38 32.93 -3.86
C THR A 477 1.00 32.14 -5.10
N VAL A 478 1.52 30.92 -5.19
CA VAL A 478 1.29 29.99 -6.29
C VAL A 478 0.82 28.68 -5.67
N VAL A 479 -0.49 28.43 -5.75
CA VAL A 479 -1.10 27.20 -5.23
C VAL A 479 -1.17 26.19 -6.37
N ALA A 480 -0.50 25.05 -6.27
CA ALA A 480 -0.70 23.95 -7.19
C ALA A 480 -1.83 23.04 -6.71
N HIS A 481 -2.71 22.66 -7.63
CA HIS A 481 -3.80 21.72 -7.37
C HIS A 481 -4.21 21.02 -8.66
N ALA A 482 -4.72 19.80 -8.55
CA ALA A 482 -5.19 19.02 -9.69
C ALA A 482 -6.71 19.02 -9.78
N TRP A 483 -7.25 19.67 -10.81
CA TRP A 483 -8.69 19.75 -11.05
C TRP A 483 -9.19 18.56 -11.86
N SER A 484 -10.32 17.96 -11.47
CA SER A 484 -11.03 17.02 -12.34
C SER A 484 -11.80 17.78 -13.43
N VAL A 485 -11.26 17.79 -14.65
CA VAL A 485 -11.87 18.49 -15.79
C VAL A 485 -12.71 17.54 -16.65
N GLY A 486 -13.77 18.07 -17.25
CA GLY A 486 -14.53 17.35 -18.27
C GLY A 486 -15.57 16.34 -17.76
N ASP A 487 -15.68 16.13 -16.44
CA ASP A 487 -16.77 15.32 -15.87
C ASP A 487 -18.07 16.14 -15.75
N THR A 488 -18.70 16.41 -16.91
CA THR A 488 -19.98 17.13 -17.01
C THR A 488 -21.19 16.19 -17.00
N ARG A 489 -21.01 14.91 -16.66
CA ARG A 489 -22.14 13.98 -16.53
C ARG A 489 -22.61 13.92 -15.08
N GLY A 490 -23.39 14.93 -14.71
CA GLY A 490 -24.31 14.83 -13.59
C GLY A 490 -25.08 13.50 -13.64
N GLY A 491 -24.95 12.70 -12.59
CA GLY A 491 -25.75 11.48 -12.37
C GLY A 491 -24.99 10.16 -12.35
N GLY A 492 -23.67 10.13 -12.58
CA GLY A 492 -22.86 8.99 -12.14
C GLY A 492 -22.60 9.15 -10.65
N SER A 493 -23.09 8.24 -9.82
CA SER A 493 -22.65 8.16 -8.42
C SER A 493 -21.12 8.29 -8.42
N ALA A 494 -20.56 9.32 -7.77
CA ALA A 494 -19.31 9.10 -7.05
C ALA A 494 -19.58 7.81 -6.30
N VAL A 495 -19.02 6.70 -6.75
CA VAL A 495 -19.27 5.45 -6.07
C VAL A 495 -18.55 5.67 -4.75
N ARG A 496 -19.31 5.96 -3.69
CA ARG A 496 -18.83 5.89 -2.32
C ARG A 496 -18.09 4.55 -2.22
N GLY A 497 -16.77 4.61 -2.12
CA GLY A 497 -15.90 3.42 -2.06
C GLY A 497 -15.29 2.91 -3.38
N SER A 498 -15.32 3.64 -4.51
CA SER A 498 -14.52 3.24 -5.69
C SER A 498 -13.18 3.94 -5.83
N GLY A 499 -12.78 4.78 -4.87
CA GLY A 499 -11.55 5.56 -4.88
C GLY A 499 -10.46 5.03 -3.93
N GLY A 500 -10.42 3.72 -3.65
CA GLY A 500 -9.33 3.13 -2.88
C GLY A 500 -8.14 2.77 -3.78
N ALA A 501 -6.99 2.38 -3.20
CA ALA A 501 -5.76 2.10 -3.94
C ALA A 501 -5.85 1.12 -5.12
N LEU A 502 -6.89 0.27 -5.16
CA LEU A 502 -7.13 -0.63 -6.30
C LEU A 502 -7.72 0.08 -7.54
N SER A 503 -8.17 1.32 -7.38
CA SER A 503 -8.77 2.15 -8.43
C SER A 503 -7.81 3.16 -9.06
N GLY A 504 -6.70 3.50 -8.37
CA GLY A 504 -5.67 4.44 -8.84
C GLY A 504 -6.21 5.82 -9.23
N ARG A 505 -7.23 6.34 -8.52
CA ARG A 505 -7.86 7.63 -8.82
C ARG A 505 -8.13 8.40 -7.52
N ASN A 506 -7.81 9.69 -7.52
CA ASN A 506 -7.98 10.66 -6.42
C ASN A 506 -9.47 10.94 -6.06
N GLY A 507 -10.28 9.91 -5.84
CA GLY A 507 -11.67 9.99 -5.38
C GLY A 507 -12.71 10.59 -6.35
N LEU A 508 -12.31 11.44 -7.29
CA LEU A 508 -13.23 12.23 -8.13
C LEU A 508 -13.48 11.65 -9.53
N GLY A 509 -12.64 10.72 -10.00
CA GLY A 509 -12.69 10.29 -11.40
C GLY A 509 -12.37 11.45 -12.38
N GLY A 510 -12.45 11.18 -13.69
CA GLY A 510 -12.13 12.17 -14.73
C GLY A 510 -10.64 12.28 -15.09
N ASP A 511 -10.32 13.19 -16.00
CA ASP A 511 -8.95 13.56 -16.34
C ASP A 511 -8.52 14.67 -15.35
N LEU A 512 -7.48 14.43 -14.54
CA LEU A 512 -6.96 15.44 -13.62
C LEU A 512 -6.06 16.42 -14.37
N ARG A 513 -6.13 17.71 -14.08
CA ARG A 513 -5.26 18.73 -14.66
C ARG A 513 -4.62 19.54 -13.57
N THR A 514 -3.29 19.47 -13.50
CA THR A 514 -2.57 20.33 -12.57
C THR A 514 -2.72 21.78 -13.04
N ALA A 515 -2.97 22.68 -12.09
CA ALA A 515 -3.10 24.11 -12.31
C ALA A 515 -2.28 24.89 -11.29
N PHE A 516 -1.90 26.11 -11.65
CA PHE A 516 -1.54 27.14 -10.68
C PHE A 516 -2.78 27.98 -10.40
N GLY A 517 -3.40 27.75 -9.25
CA GLY A 517 -4.72 28.27 -8.91
C GLY A 517 -5.79 27.67 -9.81
N ASP A 518 -6.44 28.49 -10.62
CA ASP A 518 -7.45 28.10 -11.60
C ASP A 518 -6.91 28.07 -13.05
N ASP A 519 -5.60 28.19 -13.25
CA ASP A 519 -4.98 28.22 -14.58
C ASP A 519 -4.17 26.94 -14.86
N THR A 520 -4.65 26.14 -15.81
CA THR A 520 -3.98 24.92 -16.29
C THR A 520 -2.96 25.22 -17.41
N GLY A 521 -2.82 26.48 -17.83
CA GLY A 521 -1.94 26.90 -18.92
C GLY A 521 -0.75 27.77 -18.49
N GLU A 522 -0.23 28.54 -19.44
CA GLU A 522 0.87 29.47 -19.21
C GLU A 522 0.35 30.89 -18.90
N ARG A 523 0.74 31.40 -17.72
CA ARG A 523 0.47 32.77 -17.28
C ARG A 523 1.76 33.61 -17.36
N ARG A 524 1.70 34.76 -18.05
CA ARG A 524 2.81 35.72 -18.14
C ARG A 524 2.55 36.97 -17.29
N GLU A 525 3.51 37.34 -16.46
CA GLU A 525 3.53 38.60 -15.71
C GLU A 525 4.75 39.45 -16.07
N ARG A 526 4.52 40.75 -16.25
CA ARG A 526 5.59 41.71 -16.48
C ARG A 526 6.26 42.08 -15.15
N VAL A 527 7.55 41.77 -15.01
CA VAL A 527 8.35 42.09 -13.81
C VAL A 527 9.67 42.74 -14.26
N ALA A 528 9.95 43.95 -13.81
CA ALA A 528 11.15 44.67 -14.22
C ALA A 528 12.43 43.96 -13.76
N ALA A 529 13.49 44.01 -14.57
CA ALA A 529 14.78 43.44 -14.19
C ALA A 529 15.33 44.11 -12.92
N GLY A 530 15.91 43.31 -12.02
CA GLY A 530 16.44 43.74 -10.72
C GLY A 530 15.42 43.71 -9.57
N THR A 531 14.12 43.60 -9.89
CA THR A 531 13.03 43.52 -8.89
C THR A 531 13.21 42.30 -7.99
N PRO A 532 13.21 42.45 -6.65
CA PRO A 532 13.14 41.30 -5.74
C PRO A 532 11.84 40.53 -5.92
N VAL A 533 11.91 39.21 -5.98
CA VAL A 533 10.75 38.32 -6.13
C VAL A 533 10.73 37.31 -4.99
N ARG A 534 9.56 37.11 -4.37
CA ARG A 534 9.23 36.01 -3.46
C ARG A 534 8.05 35.23 -4.04
N LEU A 535 8.25 33.95 -4.33
CA LEU A 535 7.20 33.02 -4.77
C LEU A 535 6.85 32.09 -3.61
N ARG A 536 5.61 32.08 -3.16
CA ARG A 536 5.11 31.24 -2.07
C ARG A 536 4.39 30.04 -2.68
N LEU A 537 5.10 28.93 -2.81
CA LEU A 537 4.55 27.70 -3.36
C LEU A 537 3.70 27.01 -2.29
N VAL A 538 2.48 26.62 -2.66
CA VAL A 538 1.59 25.82 -1.81
C VAL A 538 1.14 24.61 -2.61
N ASN A 539 1.38 23.40 -2.12
CA ASN A 539 0.84 22.20 -2.74
C ASN A 539 -0.48 21.81 -2.06
N ALA A 540 -1.60 22.11 -2.69
CA ALA A 540 -2.95 21.76 -2.22
C ALA A 540 -3.46 20.43 -2.82
N ASP A 541 -2.56 19.61 -3.35
CA ASP A 541 -2.85 18.29 -3.91
C ASP A 541 -2.58 17.18 -2.89
N ASN A 542 -3.10 15.97 -3.13
CA ASN A 542 -2.86 14.79 -2.32
C ASN A 542 -1.42 14.28 -2.45
N CYS A 543 -0.87 14.38 -3.66
CA CYS A 543 0.47 13.88 -3.98
C CYS A 543 1.54 14.97 -3.82
N PRO A 544 2.80 14.59 -3.51
CA PRO A 544 3.93 15.50 -3.66
C PRO A 544 4.01 16.07 -5.08
N ARG A 545 4.40 17.34 -5.20
CA ARG A 545 4.57 18.04 -6.48
C ARG A 545 5.99 18.56 -6.66
N THR A 546 6.59 18.29 -7.81
CA THR A 546 7.91 18.73 -8.20
C THR A 546 7.83 19.95 -9.11
N TYR A 547 8.50 21.01 -8.69
CA TYR A 547 8.54 22.30 -9.37
C TYR A 547 9.93 22.53 -9.98
N ALA A 548 9.96 23.09 -11.18
CA ALA A 548 11.16 23.61 -11.82
C ALA A 548 11.07 25.13 -11.89
N LEU A 549 12.11 25.82 -11.38
CA LEU A 549 12.32 27.25 -11.59
C LEU A 549 13.54 27.47 -12.49
N THR A 550 13.33 27.90 -13.72
CA THR A 550 14.38 28.01 -14.74
C THR A 550 14.54 29.46 -15.20
N GLY A 551 15.77 29.84 -15.55
CA GLY A 551 16.13 31.19 -16.03
C GLY A 551 16.74 32.11 -14.97
N THR A 552 16.85 31.66 -13.71
CA THR A 552 17.50 32.39 -12.63
C THR A 552 18.03 31.42 -11.56
N SER A 553 19.10 31.80 -10.89
CA SER A 553 19.45 31.26 -9.57
C SER A 553 18.40 31.74 -8.55
N PHE A 554 18.13 30.93 -7.53
CA PHE A 554 17.15 31.25 -6.50
C PHE A 554 17.54 30.67 -5.14
N LYS A 555 16.80 31.04 -4.09
CA LYS A 555 16.98 30.51 -2.73
C LYS A 555 15.66 29.97 -2.21
N VAL A 556 15.70 28.87 -1.46
CA VAL A 556 14.57 28.45 -0.62
C VAL A 556 14.65 29.27 0.67
N ALA A 557 13.81 30.29 0.77
CA ALA A 557 13.80 31.21 1.92
C ALA A 557 13.02 30.65 3.11
N ALA A 558 11.97 29.84 2.88
CA ALA A 558 11.21 29.22 3.95
C ALA A 558 10.65 27.85 3.54
N ILE A 559 10.47 26.98 4.55
CA ILE A 559 9.81 25.67 4.45
C ILE A 559 8.66 25.65 5.44
N ASP A 560 7.43 25.39 4.97
CA ASP A 560 6.19 25.34 5.75
C ASP A 560 5.99 26.58 6.65
N GLY A 561 6.32 27.75 6.11
CA GLY A 561 6.25 29.01 6.84
C GLY A 561 7.32 29.19 7.92
N ASN A 562 8.39 28.40 7.89
CA ASN A 562 9.57 28.59 8.75
C ASN A 562 10.76 29.07 7.92
N GLU A 563 11.30 30.23 8.26
CA GLU A 563 12.46 30.82 7.56
C GLU A 563 13.70 29.92 7.67
N VAL A 564 14.41 29.76 6.56
CA VAL A 564 15.69 29.08 6.47
C VAL A 564 16.80 30.05 6.90
N SER A 565 17.68 29.60 7.79
CA SER A 565 18.83 30.38 8.26
C SER A 565 19.93 30.45 7.20
N ALA A 566 20.23 31.67 6.75
CA ALA A 566 21.23 31.99 5.71
C ALA A 566 21.14 31.07 4.46
N PRO A 567 20.04 31.14 3.71
CA PRO A 567 19.84 30.29 2.54
C PRO A 567 20.87 30.63 1.44
N THR A 568 21.36 29.60 0.76
CA THR A 568 22.35 29.71 -0.32
C THR A 568 21.67 29.66 -1.68
N ASP A 569 22.31 30.25 -2.70
CA ASP A 569 21.80 30.18 -4.07
C ASP A 569 21.81 28.74 -4.59
N LEU A 570 20.75 28.38 -5.31
CA LEU A 570 20.52 27.13 -6.00
C LEU A 570 20.41 27.42 -7.50
N ASP A 571 21.01 26.55 -8.30
CA ASP A 571 21.02 26.60 -9.75
C ASP A 571 20.63 25.22 -10.29
N GLY A 572 19.69 25.17 -11.24
CA GLY A 572 19.27 23.91 -11.87
C GLY A 572 18.89 22.86 -10.84
N THR A 573 17.97 23.21 -9.92
CA THR A 573 17.52 22.32 -8.83
C THR A 573 16.00 22.24 -8.86
N LEU A 574 15.48 21.02 -8.79
CA LEU A 574 14.05 20.73 -8.71
C LEU A 574 13.57 20.79 -7.25
N LEU A 575 12.32 21.21 -7.03
CA LEU A 575 11.75 21.36 -5.69
C LEU A 575 10.58 20.41 -5.53
N ARG A 576 10.76 19.30 -4.80
CA ARG A 576 9.65 18.41 -4.44
C ARG A 576 9.01 18.88 -3.14
N VAL A 577 7.73 19.26 -3.23
CA VAL A 577 6.93 19.78 -2.11
C VAL A 577 5.88 18.73 -1.73
N ALA A 578 5.83 18.34 -0.46
CA ALA A 578 4.86 17.40 0.08
C ALA A 578 3.40 17.81 -0.25
N GLY A 579 2.45 16.87 -0.32
CA GLY A 579 1.03 17.22 -0.28
C GLY A 579 0.74 17.99 1.02
N GLY A 580 0.16 19.19 0.95
CA GLY A 580 0.02 20.12 2.07
C GLY A 580 1.28 20.93 2.45
N GLY A 581 2.41 20.68 1.80
CA GLY A 581 3.68 21.39 2.02
C GLY A 581 3.76 22.74 1.31
N ARG A 582 4.65 23.62 1.79
CA ARG A 582 4.90 24.95 1.23
C ARG A 582 6.38 25.29 1.19
N TYR A 583 6.87 25.83 0.08
CA TYR A 583 8.21 26.44 -0.02
C TYR A 583 8.11 27.89 -0.49
N ASP A 584 8.85 28.80 0.16
CA ASP A 584 9.00 30.17 -0.33
C ASP A 584 10.34 30.31 -1.05
N LEU A 585 10.30 30.72 -2.32
CA LEU A 585 11.47 30.94 -3.15
C LEU A 585 11.77 32.43 -3.25
N THR A 586 13.04 32.81 -3.24
CA THR A 586 13.45 34.20 -3.47
C THR A 586 14.53 34.32 -4.53
N PHE A 587 14.44 35.34 -5.36
CA PHE A 587 15.46 35.70 -6.36
C PHE A 587 15.32 37.18 -6.76
N ARG A 588 16.24 37.65 -7.60
CA ARG A 588 16.11 38.95 -8.26
C ARG A 588 15.79 38.72 -9.73
N GLN A 589 14.72 39.34 -10.23
CA GLN A 589 14.30 39.18 -11.62
C GLN A 589 15.46 39.47 -12.58
N PRO A 590 15.90 38.51 -13.40
CA PRO A 590 16.97 38.73 -14.36
C PRO A 590 16.50 39.62 -15.53
N ARG A 591 17.42 39.94 -16.45
CA ARG A 591 17.07 40.65 -17.70
C ARG A 591 16.23 39.78 -18.65
N GLY A 592 16.32 38.46 -18.51
CA GLY A 592 15.53 37.48 -19.27
C GLY A 592 14.23 37.09 -18.56
N ALA A 593 13.50 36.15 -19.17
CA ALA A 593 12.33 35.54 -18.57
C ALA A 593 12.74 34.44 -17.57
N VAL A 594 11.91 34.24 -16.54
CA VAL A 594 11.98 33.15 -15.58
C VAL A 594 10.71 32.32 -15.71
N ARG A 595 10.83 31.00 -15.74
CA ARG A 595 9.71 30.05 -15.78
C ARG A 595 9.64 29.28 -14.47
N LEU A 596 8.51 29.34 -13.78
CA LEU A 596 8.11 28.36 -12.78
C LEU A 596 7.10 27.40 -13.43
N THR A 597 7.29 26.09 -13.29
CA THR A 597 6.33 25.06 -13.76
C THR A 597 6.35 23.85 -12.84
N VAL A 598 5.30 23.04 -12.87
CA VAL A 598 5.35 21.65 -12.39
C VAL A 598 5.94 20.74 -13.47
N THR A 599 6.66 19.70 -13.07
CA THR A 599 7.34 18.78 -14.01
C THR A 599 6.41 17.69 -14.57
N GLY A 600 5.23 17.49 -13.99
CA GLY A 600 4.24 16.50 -14.43
C GLY A 600 2.80 16.85 -14.04
N ASP A 601 1.84 16.16 -14.67
CA ASP A 601 0.41 16.23 -14.34
C ASP A 601 0.07 15.22 -13.22
N ALA A 602 -1.07 15.42 -12.57
CA ALA A 602 -1.61 14.50 -11.56
C ALA A 602 -2.09 13.13 -12.08
N ASN A 603 -2.05 12.91 -13.39
CA ASN A 603 -2.49 11.67 -14.02
C ASN A 603 -1.35 10.65 -14.12
N ALA A 604 -0.84 10.15 -13.01
CA ALA A 604 -0.04 8.93 -13.06
C ALA A 604 -0.95 7.71 -12.85
N GLY A 605 -1.00 6.84 -13.85
CA GLY A 605 -1.62 5.53 -13.68
C GLY A 605 -0.79 4.68 -12.72
N ALA A 606 -1.44 3.77 -12.00
CA ALA A 606 -0.76 2.75 -11.21
C ALA A 606 0.26 1.99 -12.09
N GLY A 607 1.56 2.11 -11.77
CA GLY A 607 2.61 1.29 -12.37
C GLY A 607 3.97 1.92 -12.70
N SER A 608 4.42 2.96 -11.98
CA SER A 608 5.86 3.25 -11.89
C SER A 608 6.36 3.71 -10.51
N GLN A 609 5.53 4.38 -9.70
CA GLN A 609 5.87 4.90 -8.36
C GLN A 609 4.69 4.67 -7.39
N GLY A 610 4.56 3.46 -6.84
CA GLY A 610 3.50 3.12 -5.87
C GLY A 610 2.22 2.50 -6.45
N PHE A 611 1.29 2.14 -5.55
CA PHE A 611 0.01 1.51 -5.92
C PHE A 611 -1.03 2.55 -6.37
N GLU A 612 -0.99 3.78 -5.84
CA GLU A 612 -1.98 4.83 -6.15
C GLU A 612 -1.58 5.80 -7.26
N GLY A 613 -0.30 5.83 -7.65
CA GLY A 613 0.13 6.65 -8.77
C GLY A 613 0.36 8.12 -8.42
N CYS A 614 1.01 8.41 -7.29
CA CYS A 614 1.64 9.73 -7.07
C CYS A 614 2.93 9.95 -7.88
N GLY A 615 3.11 9.20 -8.98
CA GLY A 615 4.26 9.34 -9.87
C GLY A 615 4.22 10.65 -10.64
N GLU A 616 5.36 11.32 -10.72
CA GLU A 616 5.51 12.54 -11.53
C GLU A 616 6.14 12.27 -12.90
N ASP A 617 6.37 10.99 -13.20
CA ASP A 617 7.12 10.56 -14.35
C ASP A 617 6.23 10.53 -15.59
N GLY A 618 6.67 11.23 -16.65
CA GLY A 618 6.17 11.07 -18.04
C GLY A 618 6.31 9.65 -18.63
N ALA A 619 6.53 8.62 -17.80
CA ALA A 619 6.66 7.21 -18.16
C ALA A 619 5.38 6.61 -18.76
N TYR A 620 4.22 7.23 -18.52
CA TYR A 620 2.94 6.87 -19.15
C TYR A 620 2.61 7.67 -20.39
N GLY A 621 3.61 7.98 -21.23
CA GLY A 621 3.35 8.19 -22.65
C GLY A 621 2.21 9.16 -22.97
N THR A 622 2.07 10.26 -22.24
CA THR A 622 1.51 11.50 -22.81
C THR A 622 2.54 12.10 -23.75
N HIS A 623 3.00 11.29 -24.72
CA HIS A 623 3.46 11.77 -26.01
C HIS A 623 2.25 12.47 -26.66
N GLY A 624 2.06 13.74 -26.31
CA GLY A 624 0.86 14.47 -26.70
C GLY A 624 0.78 15.88 -26.11
N THR A 625 1.77 16.72 -26.40
CA THR A 625 1.56 18.14 -26.74
C THR A 625 0.69 19.01 -25.81
N ARG A 626 0.69 18.84 -24.49
CA ARG A 626 -0.04 19.75 -23.60
C ARG A 626 0.91 20.32 -22.55
N GLU A 627 0.93 21.65 -22.47
CA GLU A 627 1.83 22.43 -21.62
C GLU A 627 1.44 22.25 -20.15
N SER A 628 2.42 21.96 -19.29
CA SER A 628 2.25 22.03 -17.83
C SER A 628 1.92 23.46 -17.39
N PRO A 629 1.15 23.66 -16.31
CA PRO A 629 0.85 25.00 -15.83
C PRO A 629 2.15 25.74 -15.50
N SER A 630 2.26 26.96 -16.00
CA SER A 630 3.51 27.72 -15.94
C SER A 630 3.25 29.17 -15.55
N LEU A 631 4.06 29.70 -14.65
CA LEU A 631 4.15 31.14 -14.36
C LEU A 631 5.45 31.69 -14.95
N ILE A 632 5.32 32.62 -15.89
CA ILE A 632 6.44 33.28 -16.55
C ILE A 632 6.56 34.72 -16.06
N LEU A 633 7.70 35.06 -15.46
CA LEU A 633 8.02 36.42 -15.07
C LEU A 633 9.05 36.99 -16.03
N ALA A 634 8.75 38.12 -16.69
CA ALA A 634 9.66 38.72 -17.66
C ALA A 634 9.61 40.25 -17.67
N PRO A 635 10.74 40.96 -17.90
CA PRO A 635 10.71 42.42 -18.07
C PRO A 635 9.98 42.86 -19.34
N ASP A 636 10.00 42.02 -20.36
CA ASP A 636 9.32 42.21 -21.63
C ASP A 636 8.38 41.04 -21.93
N ALA A 637 7.15 41.36 -22.33
CA ALA A 637 6.10 40.36 -22.57
C ALA A 637 6.44 39.41 -23.74
N THR A 638 7.30 39.85 -24.66
CA THR A 638 7.77 39.07 -25.82
C THR A 638 9.04 38.29 -25.54
N ALA A 639 9.62 38.37 -24.33
CA ALA A 639 10.82 37.61 -23.99
C ALA A 639 10.52 36.11 -24.06
N GLU A 640 11.37 35.38 -24.77
CA GLU A 640 11.29 33.93 -24.86
C GLU A 640 11.51 33.32 -23.48
N ALA A 641 10.59 32.45 -23.06
CA ALA A 641 10.69 31.78 -21.78
C ALA A 641 11.69 30.62 -21.88
N PRO A 642 12.57 30.42 -20.89
CA PRO A 642 13.45 29.28 -20.88
C PRO A 642 12.63 27.97 -20.88
N ALA A 643 13.18 26.92 -21.50
CA ALA A 643 12.63 25.58 -21.38
C ALA A 643 12.68 25.14 -19.91
N ALA A 644 11.70 24.35 -19.49
CA ALA A 644 11.74 23.74 -18.17
C ALA A 644 12.88 22.71 -18.10
N ASP A 645 13.68 22.77 -17.04
CA ASP A 645 14.66 21.72 -16.74
C ASP A 645 14.01 20.71 -15.81
N THR A 646 13.63 19.55 -16.36
CA THR A 646 12.95 18.46 -15.62
C THR A 646 13.89 17.35 -15.17
N ASP A 647 15.17 17.42 -15.53
CA ASP A 647 16.17 16.38 -15.26
C ASP A 647 17.20 16.81 -14.19
N ALA A 648 16.99 18.00 -13.60
CA ALA A 648 17.81 18.55 -12.54
C ALA A 648 17.72 17.74 -11.22
N PRO A 649 18.77 17.75 -10.37
CA PRO A 649 18.73 17.13 -9.06
C PRO A 649 17.65 17.74 -8.17
N LEU A 650 17.04 16.91 -7.31
CA LEU A 650 16.10 17.35 -6.29
C LEU A 650 16.81 18.14 -5.19
N PHE A 651 16.16 19.20 -4.73
CA PHE A 651 16.53 19.96 -3.56
C PHE A 651 16.46 19.08 -2.32
N ASP A 652 17.54 19.12 -1.53
CA ASP A 652 17.62 18.42 -0.26
C ASP A 652 17.79 19.40 0.90
N PRO A 653 16.78 19.55 1.79
CA PRO A 653 16.85 20.46 2.92
C PRO A 653 17.79 20.01 4.04
N LEU A 654 18.25 18.76 4.06
CA LEU A 654 19.00 18.17 5.19
C LEU A 654 20.26 18.97 5.59
N HIS A 655 20.95 19.50 4.58
CA HIS A 655 22.21 20.25 4.70
C HIS A 655 22.11 21.69 4.20
N TYR A 656 20.91 22.16 3.86
CA TYR A 656 20.73 23.46 3.22
C TYR A 656 20.70 24.62 4.22
N GLY A 657 21.31 25.75 3.85
CA GLY A 657 21.48 26.91 4.74
C GLY A 657 22.57 26.67 5.80
N THR A 658 22.49 27.41 6.91
CA THR A 658 23.48 27.28 8.01
C THR A 658 22.79 27.17 9.37
N ALA A 659 23.35 26.31 10.22
CA ALA A 659 22.96 26.24 11.62
C ALA A 659 23.42 27.52 12.35
N THR A 660 22.47 28.32 12.84
CA THR A 660 22.75 29.50 13.67
C THR A 660 22.48 29.18 15.14
N GLY A 661 23.54 29.15 15.95
CA GLY A 661 23.43 28.94 17.41
C GLY A 661 23.26 27.48 17.84
N PRO A 662 22.93 27.24 19.13
CA PRO A 662 22.71 25.89 19.65
C PRO A 662 21.49 25.24 19.01
N ARG A 663 21.58 23.93 18.74
CA ARG A 663 20.51 23.20 18.06
C ARG A 663 19.23 23.22 18.90
N PRO A 664 18.08 23.66 18.33
CA PRO A 664 16.80 23.61 19.03
C PRO A 664 16.44 22.18 19.43
N LEU A 665 15.64 22.04 20.49
CA LEU A 665 15.06 20.76 20.93
C LEU A 665 16.11 19.64 21.15
N THR A 666 17.32 20.01 21.58
CA THR A 666 18.33 19.03 22.01
C THR A 666 17.90 18.43 23.35
N PRO A 667 17.76 17.10 23.46
CA PRO A 667 17.43 16.47 24.73
C PRO A 667 18.54 16.68 25.77
N GLY A 668 18.16 16.67 27.06
CA GLY A 668 19.10 16.65 28.16
C GLY A 668 19.75 15.27 28.34
N ASP A 669 20.49 15.09 29.44
CA ASP A 669 21.13 13.80 29.76
C ASP A 669 20.12 12.65 29.91
N ASP A 670 18.89 12.97 30.33
CA ASP A 670 17.78 12.02 30.50
C ASP A 670 17.07 11.65 29.17
N GLY A 671 17.44 12.26 28.04
CA GLY A 671 16.88 11.96 26.72
C GLY A 671 15.60 12.75 26.39
N PHE A 672 14.75 12.16 25.55
CA PHE A 672 13.42 12.68 25.22
C PHE A 672 12.40 12.21 26.27
N ASP A 673 11.44 13.05 26.63
CA ASP A 673 10.37 12.71 27.59
C ASP A 673 9.42 11.66 27.01
N ARG A 674 9.24 11.69 25.68
CA ARG A 674 8.43 10.74 24.91
C ARG A 674 9.17 10.31 23.66
N ASP A 675 9.08 9.02 23.33
CA ASP A 675 9.68 8.44 22.14
C ASP A 675 8.69 7.51 21.43
N PHE A 676 8.16 7.97 20.32
CA PHE A 676 7.17 7.26 19.51
C PHE A 676 7.78 6.70 18.23
N ARG A 677 7.21 5.61 17.74
CA ARG A 677 7.56 5.04 16.44
C ARG A 677 6.31 4.87 15.60
N MET A 678 6.35 5.42 14.39
CA MET A 678 5.29 5.31 13.39
C MET A 678 5.81 4.58 12.16
N VAL A 679 5.39 3.34 11.99
CA VAL A 679 5.70 2.53 10.81
C VAL A 679 4.56 2.65 9.81
N LEU A 680 4.79 3.43 8.76
CA LEU A 680 3.84 3.70 7.67
C LEU A 680 3.88 2.53 6.68
N GLY A 681 2.77 1.84 6.49
CA GLY A 681 2.71 0.64 5.65
C GLY A 681 1.38 0.48 4.94
N ASN A 682 1.26 -0.56 4.14
CA ASN A 682 0.01 -0.92 3.49
C ASN A 682 -0.33 -2.41 3.67
N SER A 683 -1.61 -2.75 3.80
CA SER A 683 -2.05 -4.15 3.93
C SER A 683 -3.43 -4.39 3.31
N VAL A 684 -3.66 -5.56 2.71
CA VAL A 684 -4.99 -5.88 2.17
C VAL A 684 -5.92 -6.21 3.33
N GLY A 685 -7.08 -5.56 3.39
CA GLY A 685 -8.04 -5.81 4.46
C GLY A 685 -9.42 -5.24 4.15
N PHE A 686 -10.19 -5.03 5.21
CA PHE A 686 -11.51 -4.39 5.14
C PHE A 686 -11.51 -3.13 5.99
N TYR A 687 -12.13 -2.08 5.46
CA TYR A 687 -12.37 -0.83 6.15
C TYR A 687 -13.79 -0.37 5.87
N ASP A 688 -14.51 -0.01 6.93
CA ASP A 688 -15.93 0.32 6.92
C ASP A 688 -16.81 -0.66 6.10
N GLY A 689 -16.50 -1.95 6.20
CA GLY A 689 -17.21 -3.02 5.51
C GLY A 689 -16.91 -3.21 4.02
N ALA A 690 -15.95 -2.47 3.46
CA ALA A 690 -15.48 -2.63 2.09
C ALA A 690 -14.05 -3.22 2.06
N PRO A 691 -13.74 -4.16 1.14
CA PRO A 691 -12.38 -4.62 0.95
C PRO A 691 -11.55 -3.56 0.22
N MET A 692 -10.35 -3.28 0.71
CA MET A 692 -9.44 -2.32 0.08
C MET A 692 -7.98 -2.56 0.46
N MET A 693 -7.11 -1.80 -0.18
CA MET A 693 -5.76 -1.60 0.31
C MET A 693 -5.82 -0.62 1.49
N LEU A 694 -5.39 -1.06 2.65
CA LEU A 694 -5.36 -0.24 3.87
C LEU A 694 -4.05 0.53 3.93
N TRP A 695 -4.12 1.80 4.28
CA TRP A 695 -2.99 2.66 4.61
C TRP A 695 -2.83 2.71 6.12
N THR A 696 -1.75 2.11 6.62
CA THR A 696 -1.63 1.74 8.03
C THR A 696 -0.54 2.53 8.73
N VAL A 697 -0.78 2.85 10.00
CA VAL A 697 0.25 3.25 10.96
C VAL A 697 0.40 2.12 11.96
N ASN A 698 1.61 1.56 12.10
CA ASN A 698 1.88 0.44 13.00
C ASN A 698 0.97 -0.79 12.77
N ASN A 699 0.60 -1.08 11.51
CA ASN A 699 -0.36 -2.12 11.08
C ASN A 699 -1.82 -1.90 11.51
N ALA A 700 -2.16 -0.73 12.05
CA ALA A 700 -3.54 -0.37 12.38
C ALA A 700 -4.05 0.72 11.44
N VAL A 701 -5.38 0.83 11.36
CA VAL A 701 -6.12 1.92 10.72
C VAL A 701 -7.04 2.53 11.77
N TYR A 702 -7.44 3.78 11.58
CA TYR A 702 -8.42 4.45 12.44
C TYR A 702 -9.69 3.60 12.60
N PRO A 703 -10.31 3.53 13.79
CA PRO A 703 -9.93 4.18 15.04
C PRO A 703 -8.94 3.37 15.90
N ASP A 704 -8.40 2.26 15.38
CA ASP A 704 -7.58 1.31 16.15
C ASP A 704 -6.10 1.71 16.25
N ILE A 705 -5.68 2.80 15.61
CA ILE A 705 -4.35 3.38 15.81
C ILE A 705 -4.32 4.07 17.19
N PRO A 706 -3.46 3.65 18.13
CA PRO A 706 -3.37 4.30 19.44
C PRO A 706 -3.00 5.78 19.30
N SER A 707 -3.66 6.63 20.10
CA SER A 707 -3.28 8.05 20.17
C SER A 707 -1.93 8.20 20.88
N LEU A 708 -1.09 9.12 20.40
CA LEU A 708 0.16 9.46 21.06
C LEU A 708 -0.15 10.31 22.29
N LEU A 709 0.10 9.79 23.49
CA LEU A 709 -0.18 10.48 24.73
C LEU A 709 1.02 11.30 25.19
N VAL A 710 0.81 12.59 25.38
CA VAL A 710 1.83 13.54 25.85
C VAL A 710 1.33 14.33 27.06
N GLN A 711 2.27 14.89 27.83
CA GLN A 711 2.00 15.93 28.82
C GLN A 711 2.47 17.28 28.29
N GLU A 712 1.81 18.34 28.77
CA GLU A 712 2.22 19.70 28.42
C GLU A 712 3.65 19.96 28.90
N GLY A 713 4.51 20.37 27.96
CA GLY A 713 5.93 20.61 28.16
C GLY A 713 6.84 19.50 27.64
N ASP A 714 6.33 18.29 27.41
CA ASP A 714 7.13 17.13 26.97
C ASP A 714 7.96 17.47 25.72
N LEU A 715 9.23 17.09 25.73
CA LEU A 715 10.08 17.02 24.56
C LEU A 715 9.90 15.65 23.90
N VAL A 716 9.26 15.64 22.74
CA VAL A 716 8.82 14.43 22.06
C VAL A 716 9.73 14.13 20.89
N ARG A 717 10.16 12.86 20.76
CA ARG A 717 10.71 12.30 19.52
C ARG A 717 9.68 11.41 18.85
N VAL A 718 9.59 11.52 17.52
CA VAL A 718 8.85 10.55 16.70
C VAL A 718 9.78 10.03 15.62
N THR A 719 9.82 8.71 15.45
CA THR A 719 10.51 8.05 14.34
C THR A 719 9.49 7.61 13.29
N PHE A 720 9.48 8.27 12.14
CA PHE A 720 8.76 7.80 10.96
C PHE A 720 9.59 6.77 10.20
N LEU A 721 8.95 5.69 9.78
CA LEU A 721 9.53 4.67 8.90
C LEU A 721 8.51 4.30 7.84
N ASN A 722 8.76 4.65 6.59
CA ASN A 722 7.88 4.23 5.50
C ASN A 722 8.36 2.90 4.90
N ARG A 723 7.57 1.86 5.11
CA ARG A 723 7.77 0.53 4.50
C ARG A 723 6.85 0.26 3.31
N SER A 724 5.88 1.14 3.06
CA SER A 724 4.95 1.02 1.93
C SER A 724 5.62 1.39 0.60
N LEU A 725 4.88 1.28 -0.50
CA LEU A 725 5.34 1.67 -1.84
C LEU A 725 4.95 3.09 -2.24
N ASP A 726 4.23 3.81 -1.39
CA ASP A 726 3.69 5.14 -1.70
C ASP A 726 4.26 6.19 -0.73
N ASP A 727 4.36 7.43 -1.19
CA ASP A 727 4.75 8.58 -0.38
C ASP A 727 3.68 8.87 0.69
N HIS A 728 4.11 9.25 1.90
CA HIS A 728 3.20 9.69 2.96
C HIS A 728 3.63 11.06 3.48
N PRO A 729 2.97 12.15 3.04
CA PRO A 729 3.16 13.47 3.63
C PRO A 729 2.52 13.54 5.02
N MET A 730 3.25 13.19 6.07
CA MET A 730 2.73 13.19 7.44
C MET A 730 2.58 14.62 7.97
N HIS A 731 1.36 14.97 8.37
CA HIS A 731 1.00 16.28 8.87
C HIS A 731 0.56 16.23 10.34
N LEU A 732 1.27 16.96 11.20
CA LEU A 732 0.93 17.12 12.62
C LEU A 732 0.31 18.50 12.86
N HIS A 733 -0.93 18.54 13.32
CA HIS A 733 -1.62 19.77 13.66
C HIS A 733 -1.05 20.45 14.92
N GLY A 734 -1.23 21.76 15.02
CA GLY A 734 -0.98 22.56 16.23
C GLY A 734 0.49 22.67 16.68
N HIS A 735 1.39 21.95 16.04
CA HIS A 735 2.81 21.84 16.38
C HIS A 735 3.67 21.93 15.12
N ARG A 736 4.98 22.05 15.33
CA ARG A 736 5.98 21.97 14.27
C ARG A 736 6.99 20.89 14.61
N MET A 737 7.32 20.10 13.61
CA MET A 737 8.34 19.07 13.67
C MET A 737 9.69 19.65 13.26
N LEU A 738 10.69 19.48 14.12
CA LEU A 738 12.09 19.68 13.76
C LEU A 738 12.65 18.35 13.25
N VAL A 739 13.12 18.31 12.00
CA VAL A 739 13.81 17.13 11.48
C VAL A 739 15.19 17.00 12.13
N LEU A 740 15.43 15.86 12.78
CA LEU A 740 16.69 15.55 13.45
C LEU A 740 17.65 14.80 12.53
N SER A 741 17.13 13.80 11.82
CA SER A 741 17.89 12.96 10.89
C SER A 741 16.98 12.36 9.81
N ARG A 742 17.57 12.02 8.66
CA ARG A 742 16.98 11.20 7.60
C ARG A 742 17.92 10.03 7.33
N ASP A 743 17.42 8.80 7.40
CA ASP A 743 18.17 7.56 7.16
C ASP A 743 19.45 7.42 8.02
N GLY A 744 19.44 8.03 9.20
CA GLY A 744 20.59 8.07 10.12
C GLY A 744 21.61 9.17 9.79
N GLU A 745 21.45 9.88 8.68
CA GLU A 745 22.18 11.09 8.40
C GLU A 745 21.54 12.28 9.13
N ARG A 746 22.36 12.98 9.90
CA ARG A 746 21.89 14.07 10.76
C ARG A 746 21.65 15.33 9.92
N ALA A 747 20.54 16.01 10.18
CA ALA A 747 20.34 17.37 9.67
C ALA A 747 21.33 18.33 10.34
N ASP A 748 22.20 18.96 9.55
CA ASP A 748 23.25 19.88 10.02
C ASP A 748 23.23 21.27 9.34
N GLY A 749 22.32 21.48 8.38
CA GLY A 749 22.05 22.78 7.79
C GLY A 749 21.26 23.71 8.70
N SER A 750 20.46 24.60 8.11
CA SER A 750 19.45 25.35 8.86
C SER A 750 18.52 24.38 9.61
N PRO A 751 18.08 24.70 10.85
CA PRO A 751 17.04 23.91 11.51
C PRO A 751 15.83 23.72 10.59
N TRP A 752 15.61 22.47 10.16
CA TRP A 752 14.53 22.13 9.25
C TRP A 752 13.25 21.92 10.05
N TRP A 753 12.50 23.01 10.18
CA TRP A 753 11.15 23.02 10.73
C TRP A 753 10.12 22.78 9.64
N THR A 754 9.18 21.89 9.90
CA THR A 754 8.09 21.51 8.99
C THR A 754 6.86 21.15 9.81
N ASP A 755 5.67 21.36 9.27
CA ASP A 755 4.45 20.76 9.82
C ASP A 755 3.94 19.61 8.94
N THR A 756 4.49 19.44 7.73
CA THR A 756 4.09 18.42 6.77
C THR A 756 5.33 17.80 6.13
N LEU A 757 5.72 16.63 6.60
CA LEU A 757 6.94 15.95 6.16
C LEU A 757 6.61 14.82 5.20
N ASN A 758 7.10 14.91 3.96
CA ASN A 758 7.03 13.79 3.03
C ASN A 758 7.97 12.67 3.46
N VAL A 759 7.42 11.49 3.75
CA VAL A 759 8.18 10.28 4.03
C VAL A 759 8.07 9.35 2.82
N ALA A 760 9.07 9.35 1.96
CA ALA A 760 9.07 8.54 0.74
C ALA A 760 9.30 7.04 1.04
N PRO A 761 8.98 6.13 0.12
CA PRO A 761 9.19 4.70 0.31
C PRO A 761 10.63 4.35 0.72
N GLY A 762 10.77 3.65 1.84
CA GLY A 762 12.07 3.23 2.38
C GLY A 762 12.79 4.27 3.25
N GLU A 763 12.30 5.51 3.29
CA GLU A 763 12.90 6.55 4.14
C GLU A 763 12.53 6.36 5.61
N ARG A 764 13.47 6.76 6.47
CA ARG A 764 13.30 6.90 7.91
C ARG A 764 13.63 8.32 8.34
N TYR A 765 12.73 8.97 9.06
CA TYR A 765 13.01 10.27 9.69
C TYR A 765 12.90 10.16 11.20
N GLU A 766 13.82 10.83 11.90
CA GLU A 766 13.64 11.15 13.31
C GLU A 766 13.28 12.64 13.37
N ILE A 767 12.15 12.95 14.01
CA ILE A 767 11.72 14.32 14.26
C ILE A 767 11.57 14.57 15.76
N ALA A 768 11.60 15.84 16.14
CA ALA A 768 11.25 16.25 17.48
C ALA A 768 10.31 17.45 17.49
N PHE A 769 9.46 17.53 18.50
CA PHE A 769 8.66 18.72 18.80
C PHE A 769 8.52 18.87 20.32
N ARG A 770 8.09 20.05 20.75
CA ARG A 770 7.68 20.27 22.14
C ARG A 770 6.16 20.27 22.20
N ALA A 771 5.60 19.53 23.15
CA ALA A 771 4.16 19.54 23.42
C ALA A 771 3.78 20.81 24.19
N ASP A 772 3.72 21.96 23.52
CA ASP A 772 3.42 23.28 24.13
C ASP A 772 2.08 23.90 23.70
N ASN A 773 1.24 23.15 22.98
CA ASN A 773 -0.09 23.57 22.55
C ASN A 773 -1.13 22.51 22.98
N PRO A 774 -1.71 22.63 24.20
CA PRO A 774 -2.64 21.62 24.72
C PRO A 774 -3.84 21.37 23.82
N GLY A 775 -4.24 20.11 23.68
CA GLY A 775 -5.37 19.74 22.83
C GLY A 775 -5.50 18.25 22.53
N VAL A 776 -6.45 17.92 21.68
CA VAL A 776 -6.49 16.67 20.92
C VAL A 776 -6.25 17.05 19.46
N TRP A 777 -5.06 16.76 18.96
CA TRP A 777 -4.60 17.20 17.64
C TRP A 777 -4.62 16.04 16.66
N ALA A 778 -5.07 16.28 15.43
CA ALA A 778 -4.95 15.29 14.38
C ALA A 778 -3.47 15.17 13.94
N ASP A 779 -3.06 13.94 13.64
CA ASP A 779 -1.81 13.61 12.96
C ASP A 779 -2.17 12.59 11.87
N HIS A 780 -1.95 12.93 10.62
CA HIS A 780 -2.44 12.11 9.51
C HIS A 780 -1.58 12.23 8.25
N CYS A 781 -1.74 11.27 7.35
CA CYS A 781 -1.21 11.41 6.01
C CYS A 781 -1.99 12.49 5.26
N HIS A 782 -1.30 13.42 4.61
CA HIS A 782 -1.89 14.50 3.84
C HIS A 782 -2.11 14.13 2.36
N ASN A 783 -1.88 12.86 2.01
CA ASN A 783 -2.68 12.25 0.96
C ASN A 783 -4.06 11.98 1.57
N LEU A 784 -5.03 12.83 1.23
CA LEU A 784 -6.34 12.81 1.89
C LEU A 784 -7.13 11.53 1.58
N ASP A 785 -6.81 10.82 0.49
CA ASP A 785 -7.38 9.48 0.26
C ASP A 785 -6.82 8.44 1.24
N HIS A 786 -5.52 8.52 1.57
CA HIS A 786 -4.95 7.69 2.63
C HIS A 786 -5.57 8.01 4.00
N ALA A 787 -5.80 9.30 4.30
CA ALA A 787 -6.44 9.74 5.54
C ALA A 787 -7.88 9.20 5.65
N ARG A 788 -8.70 9.40 4.60
CA ARG A 788 -10.07 8.88 4.49
C ARG A 788 -10.15 7.38 4.73
N ASP A 789 -9.19 6.65 4.18
CA ASP A 789 -9.13 5.18 4.26
C ASP A 789 -8.43 4.67 5.54
N GLY A 790 -8.23 5.56 6.53
CA GLY A 790 -7.93 5.20 7.91
C GLY A 790 -6.52 5.56 8.40
N MET A 791 -5.70 6.28 7.63
CA MET A 791 -4.36 6.69 8.03
C MET A 791 -4.37 7.99 8.86
N VAL A 792 -5.16 7.97 9.94
CA VAL A 792 -5.39 9.09 10.85
C VAL A 792 -5.18 8.63 12.28
N LEU A 793 -4.44 9.40 13.05
CA LEU A 793 -4.32 9.24 14.50
C LEU A 793 -4.35 10.60 15.19
N HIS A 794 -4.16 10.60 16.50
CA HIS A 794 -4.19 11.83 17.28
C HIS A 794 -2.98 11.93 18.20
N LEU A 795 -2.46 13.14 18.36
CA LEU A 795 -1.64 13.55 19.49
C LEU A 795 -2.57 14.05 20.60
N ALA A 796 -2.70 13.28 21.67
CA ALA A 796 -3.60 13.56 22.77
C ALA A 796 -2.82 14.05 24.00
N TYR A 797 -3.22 15.19 24.54
CA TYR A 797 -2.68 15.67 25.82
C TYR A 797 -3.39 14.99 26.98
N ASP A 798 -2.62 14.56 27.98
CA ASP A 798 -3.17 14.03 29.22
C ASP A 798 -4.13 15.03 29.88
N GLY A 799 -5.25 14.53 30.38
CA GLY A 799 -6.32 15.34 30.97
C GLY A 799 -7.18 16.11 29.94
N VAL A 800 -6.87 16.12 28.65
CA VAL A 800 -7.69 16.81 27.65
C VAL A 800 -8.67 15.84 26.99
N SER A 801 -9.94 16.26 26.86
CA SER A 801 -11.01 15.46 26.26
C SER A 801 -11.80 16.28 25.24
N SER A 802 -12.29 15.61 24.19
CA SER A 802 -13.19 16.23 23.22
C SER A 802 -14.65 15.92 23.58
N PRO A 803 -15.54 16.94 23.61
CA PRO A 803 -16.98 16.73 23.75
C PRO A 803 -17.66 16.38 22.42
N TYR A 804 -16.91 16.40 21.32
CA TYR A 804 -17.42 16.14 19.98
C TYR A 804 -17.28 14.66 19.61
N GLU A 805 -18.10 14.23 18.65
CA GLU A 805 -18.15 12.82 18.22
C GLU A 805 -18.12 12.73 16.69
N THR A 806 -17.35 11.80 16.15
CA THR A 806 -17.31 11.43 14.74
C THR A 806 -18.33 10.33 14.43
N GLY A 807 -18.64 10.12 13.15
CA GLY A 807 -19.48 9.02 12.68
C GLY A 807 -20.73 9.47 11.92
N ALA A 808 -21.29 8.54 11.15
CA ALA A 808 -22.39 8.83 10.22
C ALA A 808 -23.62 9.47 10.89
N SER A 809 -23.93 9.11 12.14
CA SER A 809 -25.11 9.61 12.86
C SER A 809 -24.92 11.02 13.45
N THR A 810 -23.68 11.44 13.70
CA THR A 810 -23.35 12.82 14.10
C THR A 810 -23.24 13.70 12.85
N GLY A 811 -22.89 13.06 11.74
CA GLY A 811 -22.55 13.62 10.44
C GLY A 811 -21.31 14.50 10.49
N ASN A 812 -20.44 14.28 11.49
CA ASN A 812 -19.06 14.72 11.51
C ASN A 812 -18.21 13.59 10.92
N THR A 813 -17.56 13.89 9.79
CA THR A 813 -16.72 12.97 9.03
C THR A 813 -15.51 13.78 8.60
N PRO A 814 -14.46 13.90 9.43
CA PRO A 814 -13.35 14.82 9.15
C PRO A 814 -12.65 14.48 7.83
N GLU A 815 -12.19 13.23 7.66
CA GLU A 815 -11.55 12.75 6.42
C GLU A 815 -12.49 12.08 5.43
#